data_AF-A0A6P0NY47-F1
#
_entry.id   AF-A0A6P0NY47-F1
#
_cell.length_a   1.000
_cell.length_b   1.000
_cell.length_c   1.000
_cell.angle_alpha   90.00
_cell.angle_beta   90.00
_cell.angle_gamma   90.00
#
_symmetry.space_group_name_H-M   'P 1'
#
loop_
_entity.id
_entity.type
_entity.pdbx_description
1 polymer ?
#
loop_
_entity_poly.entity_id
_entity_poly.type
_entity_poly.pdbx_seq_one_letter_code
_entity_poly.pdbx_strand_id
1 'polypeptide(L)'
;MNWQIYQRLKQALSLNLRRQIFIAVCDNQLLRNNLVENLEVDLTNTIDYTETTTNNNKNILFVTLNLNLNNPNPVTQINQWFTENPEYQKTQKYQILGFQIIGVESLTKQPSTVQWSFISNLKKIETNLSTLESSILLWINRPWLNSIKQSAPEFWHWHTGIFEFEGDPTPIAPRKNKSSLPNQQNSKSFLSPKISPPSINTVRPLMALEQKSYTTIDVESKNLTVHLLPPAPQKLPELPIGIDQEQENTPLPQWELVELANLVWSEISRKSGEEKTSLEKQQFQILKQIQDLNKSRSPSPELTIAYQALGDFHRDRLLAGEVSEQSLIIAIRAYEMVIDWTFEDAGNMSQFSPSQIPVLDILNDLATLYWMLSRQIKSSKSDSLVYLERSIILYQMAIGEINPSQEETYARLQKNLGLAYGDLANYQEAEKNWEKSVMAYQEAILYLDTVTHTQDYASTLNNLGAAYWNLAQYTQAVAHLQGAISAYTKAIDYFTPEIEPLNYAMIQNNLGIAYWNLAQFQQESSETLMLKAVDAYLEALKYRTPEIAPLACAATKNNLGTTYWYLAKQFEEHQIRNQLFHQAIAAYSEAVSIAQHFSPSELTFDLLAVYNNIGLAYYQIVIEANITSDKDSQMSNLESALDYHLLAYTGEQQTNINIDVVQGKETTVNHIVRTIRAFSNKYGIQRQNLALAKIPSHLLPKILTML
;
A
#
# COMPACT_ATOMS: atom_id res chain seq x y z
N MET A 1 18.92 34.50 -10.66
CA MET A 1 18.23 33.81 -9.57
C MET A 1 19.20 33.07 -8.65
N ASN A 2 19.97 32.09 -9.13
CA ASN A 2 20.92 31.30 -8.33
C ASN A 2 21.96 32.10 -7.52
N TRP A 3 22.48 33.22 -8.06
CA TRP A 3 23.45 34.05 -7.32
C TRP A 3 22.87 34.65 -6.04
N GLN A 4 21.63 35.13 -6.07
CA GLN A 4 20.97 35.68 -4.89
C GLN A 4 20.71 34.59 -3.83
N ILE A 5 20.35 33.38 -4.29
CA ILE A 5 20.14 32.21 -3.42
C ILE A 5 21.46 31.77 -2.78
N TYR A 6 22.54 31.76 -3.57
CA TYR A 6 23.90 31.51 -3.09
C TYR A 6 24.33 32.52 -2.02
N GLN A 7 24.11 33.82 -2.25
CA GLN A 7 24.45 34.85 -1.24
C GLN A 7 23.64 34.69 0.05
N ARG A 8 22.35 34.29 -0.03
CA ARG A 8 21.54 34.00 1.16
C ARG A 8 22.01 32.75 1.91
N LEU A 9 22.39 31.70 1.18
CA LEU A 9 22.95 30.47 1.77
C LEU A 9 24.28 30.77 2.47
N LYS A 10 25.19 31.48 1.78
CA LYS A 10 26.46 31.95 2.33
C LYS A 10 26.24 32.79 3.60
N GLN A 11 25.32 33.75 3.55
CA GLN A 11 24.99 34.58 4.70
C GLN A 11 24.47 33.74 5.88
N ALA A 12 23.53 32.82 5.63
CA ALA A 12 22.97 31.95 6.67
C ALA A 12 24.05 31.06 7.33
N LEU A 13 24.97 30.51 6.54
CA LEU A 13 26.09 29.71 7.05
C LEU A 13 27.14 30.56 7.78
N SER A 14 27.39 31.79 7.33
CA SER A 14 28.36 32.71 7.96
C SER A 14 27.95 33.15 9.37
N LEU A 15 26.67 33.01 9.75
CA LEU A 15 26.19 33.25 11.12
C LEU A 15 26.72 32.22 12.13
N ASN A 16 27.26 31.09 11.65
CA ASN A 16 27.90 30.03 12.42
C ASN A 16 27.11 29.59 13.67
N LEU A 17 25.80 29.42 13.52
CA LEU A 17 24.91 28.99 14.59
C LEU A 17 25.01 27.47 14.83
N ARG A 18 24.91 27.04 16.09
CA ARG A 18 24.90 25.62 16.47
C ARG A 18 23.58 24.95 16.06
N ARG A 19 23.62 23.64 15.78
CA ARG A 19 22.42 22.79 15.59
C ARG A 19 21.51 23.29 14.46
N GLN A 20 22.10 23.72 13.36
CA GLN A 20 21.35 24.16 12.18
C GLN A 20 21.40 23.09 11.09
N ILE A 21 20.27 22.86 10.43
CA ILE A 21 20.15 21.95 9.29
C ILE A 21 19.72 22.78 8.08
N PHE A 22 20.59 22.93 7.10
CA PHE A 22 20.30 23.60 5.83
C PHE A 22 20.16 22.56 4.73
N ILE A 23 19.23 22.81 3.80
CA ILE A 23 18.98 21.95 2.65
C ILE A 23 19.25 22.75 1.37
N ALA A 24 20.19 22.29 0.55
CA ALA A 24 20.43 22.85 -0.77
C ALA A 24 19.94 21.88 -1.84
N VAL A 25 18.96 22.31 -2.64
CA VAL A 25 18.36 21.50 -3.70
C VAL A 25 18.99 21.88 -5.02
N CYS A 26 19.67 20.96 -5.70
CA CYS A 26 20.27 21.20 -7.01
C CYS A 26 20.28 19.92 -7.86
N ASP A 27 19.54 19.93 -8.96
CA ASP A 27 19.46 18.77 -9.87
C ASP A 27 20.66 18.69 -10.84
N ASN A 28 21.32 19.83 -11.10
CA ASN A 28 22.46 19.91 -11.99
C ASN A 28 23.77 19.66 -11.22
N GLN A 29 24.36 18.49 -11.42
CA GLN A 29 25.59 18.05 -10.74
C GLN A 29 26.79 18.97 -10.96
N LEU A 30 26.95 19.55 -12.16
CA LEU A 30 28.05 20.46 -12.47
C LEU A 30 27.89 21.78 -11.71
N LEU A 31 26.68 22.34 -11.71
CA LEU A 31 26.35 23.54 -10.94
C LEU A 31 26.56 23.31 -9.44
N ARG A 32 26.06 22.19 -8.91
CA ARG A 32 26.21 21.82 -7.50
C ARG A 32 27.67 21.72 -7.07
N ASN A 33 28.53 21.06 -7.86
CA ASN A 33 29.96 20.98 -7.57
C ASN A 33 30.62 22.37 -7.54
N ASN A 34 30.31 23.23 -8.52
CA ASN A 34 30.84 24.61 -8.53
C ASN A 34 30.39 25.41 -7.29
N LEU A 35 29.13 25.24 -6.84
CA LEU A 35 28.61 25.93 -5.66
C LEU A 35 29.26 25.41 -4.37
N VAL A 36 29.47 24.09 -4.25
CA VAL A 36 30.15 23.43 -3.12
C VAL A 36 31.58 23.97 -2.95
N GLU A 37 32.35 24.00 -4.04
CA GLU A 37 33.73 24.51 -4.04
C GLU A 37 33.77 25.99 -3.69
N ASN A 38 32.89 26.81 -4.27
CA ASN A 38 32.82 28.23 -3.97
C ASN A 38 32.43 28.50 -2.50
N LEU A 39 31.49 27.72 -1.92
CA LEU A 39 31.10 27.84 -0.52
C LEU A 39 32.23 27.48 0.43
N GLU A 40 32.97 26.41 0.13
CA GLU A 40 34.12 25.98 0.92
C GLU A 40 35.21 27.05 0.92
N VAL A 41 35.53 27.64 -0.25
CA VAL A 41 36.50 28.75 -0.37
C VAL A 41 36.01 30.01 0.35
N ASP A 42 34.74 30.38 0.14
CA ASP A 42 34.15 31.61 0.67
C ASP A 42 34.04 31.61 2.20
N LEU A 43 33.69 30.47 2.80
CA LEU A 43 33.51 30.32 4.26
C LEU A 43 34.81 29.98 5.00
N THR A 44 35.84 29.53 4.27
CA THR A 44 37.19 29.34 4.84
C THR A 44 38.00 30.65 4.84
N ASN A 45 37.68 31.60 3.95
CA ASN A 45 38.41 32.87 3.78
C ASN A 45 37.75 34.09 4.46
N THR A 46 36.63 33.92 5.16
CA THR A 46 35.87 35.03 5.78
C THR A 46 36.24 35.24 7.26
N ILE A 47 37.44 35.79 7.53
CA ILE A 47 37.70 36.57 8.75
C ILE A 47 38.48 37.84 8.35
N ASP A 48 37.89 38.99 8.70
CA ASP A 48 38.45 40.33 8.56
C ASP A 48 39.58 40.61 9.58
N TYR A 49 40.50 41.46 9.14
CA TYR A 49 41.67 41.97 9.87
C TYR A 49 41.30 42.77 11.14
N THR A 50 41.28 42.16 12.32
CA THR A 50 41.60 42.86 13.59
C THR A 50 41.96 41.84 14.68
N GLU A 51 43.18 41.32 14.68
CA GLU A 51 44.00 41.07 15.88
C GLU A 51 45.29 40.34 15.48
N THR A 52 46.41 41.01 15.69
CA THR A 52 47.76 40.45 15.55
C THR A 52 48.03 39.48 16.70
N THR A 53 47.81 38.18 16.49
CA THR A 53 48.54 37.15 17.22
C THR A 53 48.93 36.01 16.29
N THR A 54 50.23 35.81 16.20
CA THR A 54 50.92 34.73 15.49
C THR A 54 50.50 33.36 16.02
N ASN A 55 49.73 32.61 15.24
CA ASN A 55 49.88 31.16 15.12
C ASN A 55 49.21 30.65 13.84
N ASN A 56 50.01 29.97 13.02
CA ASN A 56 49.60 29.32 11.76
C ASN A 56 48.69 28.10 12.03
N ASN A 57 47.46 28.32 12.49
CA ASN A 57 46.42 27.31 12.43
C ASN A 57 45.47 27.69 11.29
N LYS A 58 45.38 26.82 10.27
CA LYS A 58 44.33 26.90 9.25
C LYS A 58 42.99 26.81 9.99
N ASN A 59 42.28 27.93 10.12
CA ASN A 59 40.96 27.99 10.73
C ASN A 59 39.93 27.43 9.74
N ILE A 60 39.80 26.11 9.69
CA ILE A 60 38.76 25.44 8.90
C ILE A 60 37.42 25.65 9.61
N LEU A 61 36.49 26.37 8.97
CA LEU A 61 35.14 26.65 9.48
C LEU A 61 34.07 25.79 8.80
N PHE A 62 34.34 25.24 7.61
CA PHE A 62 33.36 24.51 6.82
C PHE A 62 33.99 23.33 6.07
N VAL A 63 33.47 22.12 6.27
CA VAL A 63 34.07 20.86 5.80
C VAL A 63 33.16 20.14 4.80
N THR A 64 33.70 19.68 3.68
CA THR A 64 32.96 18.88 2.69
C THR A 64 33.13 17.39 2.96
N LEU A 65 32.01 16.68 3.13
CA LEU A 65 31.94 15.23 3.30
C LEU A 65 31.19 14.58 2.14
N ASN A 66 31.75 13.52 1.59
CA ASN A 66 31.07 12.67 0.60
C ASN A 66 30.24 11.62 1.33
N LEU A 67 28.94 11.53 1.06
CA LEU A 67 28.05 10.54 1.66
C LEU A 67 28.55 9.11 1.37
N ASN A 68 28.77 8.33 2.42
CA ASN A 68 29.24 6.96 2.30
C ASN A 68 28.05 6.06 1.89
N LEU A 69 28.05 5.56 0.65
CA LEU A 69 26.95 4.75 0.14
C LEU A 69 26.82 3.38 0.84
N ASN A 70 27.85 2.90 1.55
CA ASN A 70 27.78 1.66 2.30
C ASN A 70 27.14 1.83 3.69
N ASN A 71 27.18 3.04 4.23
CA ASN A 71 26.54 3.45 5.48
C ASN A 71 26.13 4.93 5.36
N PRO A 72 24.98 5.23 4.71
CA PRO A 72 24.59 6.59 4.39
C PRO A 72 24.00 7.29 5.62
N ASN A 73 24.85 7.52 6.62
CA ASN A 73 24.51 8.21 7.86
C ASN A 73 25.34 9.51 7.99
N PRO A 74 24.73 10.67 7.70
CA PRO A 74 25.35 11.99 7.87
C PRO A 74 26.09 12.20 9.20
N VAL A 75 25.47 11.78 10.32
CA VAL A 75 26.00 12.00 11.66
C VAL A 75 27.21 11.09 11.93
N THR A 76 27.13 9.82 11.54
CA THR A 76 28.28 8.90 11.67
C THR A 76 29.49 9.42 10.92
N GLN A 77 29.29 10.03 9.74
CA GLN A 77 30.39 10.58 8.94
C GLN A 77 31.02 11.82 9.57
N ILE A 78 30.22 12.68 10.18
CA ILE A 78 30.72 13.82 10.95
C ILE A 78 31.54 13.33 12.16
N ASN A 79 31.03 12.35 12.90
CA ASN A 79 31.73 11.77 14.04
C ASN A 79 33.04 11.07 13.64
N GLN A 80 33.03 10.38 12.50
CA GLN A 80 34.23 9.78 11.92
C GLN A 80 35.26 10.86 11.58
N TRP A 81 34.85 11.96 10.96
CA TRP A 81 35.74 13.08 10.65
C TRP A 81 36.38 13.66 11.93
N PHE A 82 35.63 13.83 13.01
CA PHE A 82 36.19 14.27 14.30
C PHE A 82 37.18 13.27 14.90
N THR A 83 36.95 11.97 14.70
CA THR A 83 37.86 10.91 15.14
C THR A 83 39.18 10.95 14.38
N GLU A 84 39.12 11.27 13.09
CA GLU A 84 40.29 11.41 12.21
C GLU A 84 41.04 12.74 12.41
N ASN A 85 40.38 13.76 12.98
CA ASN A 85 40.93 15.09 13.21
C ASN A 85 40.75 15.54 14.68
N PRO A 86 41.38 14.83 15.65
CA PRO A 86 41.14 15.01 17.09
C PRO A 86 41.53 16.40 17.62
N GLU A 87 42.35 17.16 16.90
CA GLU A 87 42.69 18.55 17.21
C GLU A 87 41.47 19.49 17.16
N TYR A 88 40.44 19.15 16.37
CA TYR A 88 39.19 19.91 16.27
C TYR A 88 38.10 19.43 17.25
N GLN A 89 38.33 18.31 17.94
CA GLN A 89 37.40 17.78 18.93
C GLN A 89 37.49 18.57 20.26
N LYS A 90 38.68 19.13 20.57
CA LYS A 90 38.95 19.92 21.79
C LYS A 90 38.54 21.40 21.66
N THR A 91 38.32 21.90 20.45
CA THR A 91 37.94 23.30 20.14
C THR A 91 36.43 23.56 20.19
N GLN A 92 35.59 22.56 20.49
CA GLN A 92 34.13 22.70 20.73
C GLN A 92 33.78 23.81 21.74
N LYS A 93 34.73 24.19 22.62
CA LYS A 93 34.54 25.30 23.55
C LYS A 93 34.51 26.70 22.90
N TYR A 94 35.05 26.91 21.69
CA TYR A 94 35.14 28.25 21.09
C TYR A 94 34.91 28.35 19.57
N GLN A 95 34.90 27.26 18.79
CA GLN A 95 34.67 27.34 17.34
C GLN A 95 33.67 26.26 16.87
N ILE A 96 32.58 26.71 16.24
CA ILE A 96 31.54 25.85 15.66
C ILE A 96 31.98 25.52 14.23
N LEU A 97 32.02 24.22 13.92
CA LEU A 97 32.29 23.71 12.57
C LEU A 97 30.97 23.50 11.83
N GLY A 98 30.94 23.85 10.55
CA GLY A 98 29.88 23.44 9.64
C GLY A 98 30.33 22.31 8.72
N PHE A 99 29.39 21.47 8.31
CA PHE A 99 29.63 20.35 7.41
C PHE A 99 28.68 20.44 6.23
N GLN A 100 29.19 20.32 5.01
CA GLN A 100 28.38 20.08 3.83
C GLN A 100 28.49 18.64 3.36
N ILE A 101 27.35 18.00 3.12
CA ILE A 101 27.27 16.60 2.71
C ILE A 101 26.79 16.53 1.27
N ILE A 102 27.62 15.94 0.42
CA ILE A 102 27.38 15.74 -1.02
C ILE A 102 27.27 14.26 -1.35
N GLY A 103 26.67 13.91 -2.50
CA GLY A 103 26.59 12.53 -2.97
C GLY A 103 25.25 11.83 -2.70
N VAL A 104 24.26 12.52 -2.10
CA VAL A 104 22.90 12.00 -1.89
C VAL A 104 22.25 11.58 -3.21
N GLU A 105 22.53 12.30 -4.31
CA GLU A 105 22.02 11.93 -5.63
C GLU A 105 22.45 10.53 -6.08
N SER A 106 23.62 10.05 -5.61
CA SER A 106 24.14 8.74 -5.97
C SER A 106 23.35 7.61 -5.34
N LEU A 107 22.59 7.88 -4.27
CA LEU A 107 21.67 6.91 -3.66
C LEU A 107 20.56 6.48 -4.64
N THR A 108 20.17 7.31 -5.60
CA THR A 108 19.17 6.94 -6.62
C THR A 108 19.58 5.72 -7.45
N LYS A 109 20.89 5.42 -7.52
CA LYS A 109 21.47 4.28 -8.23
C LYS A 109 21.77 3.10 -7.29
N GLN A 110 21.50 3.22 -5.99
CA GLN A 110 21.74 2.19 -4.99
C GLN A 110 20.47 1.35 -4.76
N PRO A 111 20.60 0.12 -4.23
CA PRO A 111 19.45 -0.68 -3.82
C PRO A 111 18.53 0.07 -2.86
N SER A 112 17.22 -0.23 -2.89
CA SER A 112 16.22 0.43 -2.04
C SER A 112 16.57 0.37 -0.55
N THR A 113 17.27 -0.67 -0.09
CA THR A 113 17.76 -0.81 1.28
C THR A 113 18.76 0.27 1.68
N VAL A 114 19.69 0.63 0.78
CA VAL A 114 20.66 1.72 1.02
C VAL A 114 19.94 3.06 1.00
N GLN A 115 19.00 3.24 0.07
CA GLN A 115 18.16 4.43 -0.01
C GLN A 115 17.32 4.64 1.27
N TRP A 116 16.73 3.56 1.79
CA TRP A 116 15.90 3.60 2.98
C TRP A 116 16.73 3.72 4.26
N SER A 117 17.92 3.11 4.30
CA SER A 117 18.89 3.32 5.39
C SER A 117 19.25 4.80 5.54
N PHE A 118 19.45 5.52 4.44
CA PHE A 118 19.66 6.97 4.49
C PHE A 118 18.47 7.70 5.15
N ILE A 119 17.24 7.43 4.71
CA ILE A 119 16.02 8.01 5.29
C ILE A 119 15.85 7.66 6.77
N SER A 120 16.05 6.39 7.14
CA SER A 120 15.98 5.93 8.54
C SER A 120 17.02 6.63 9.42
N ASN A 121 18.24 6.83 8.91
CA ASN A 121 19.26 7.58 9.61
C ASN A 121 18.90 9.07 9.75
N LEU A 122 18.23 9.68 8.77
CA LEU A 122 17.71 11.05 8.90
C LEU A 122 16.63 11.13 9.98
N LYS A 123 15.72 10.15 10.11
CA LYS A 123 14.75 10.11 11.23
C LYS A 123 15.46 10.06 12.58
N LYS A 124 16.52 9.25 12.68
CA LYS A 124 17.33 9.09 13.90
C LYS A 124 18.23 10.30 14.22
N ILE A 125 18.23 11.36 13.41
CA ILE A 125 18.95 12.59 13.75
C ILE A 125 18.38 13.23 15.01
N GLU A 126 17.11 13.04 15.33
CA GLU A 126 16.47 13.56 16.55
C GLU A 126 17.28 13.26 17.82
N THR A 127 17.63 11.98 18.01
CA THR A 127 18.34 11.50 19.19
C THR A 127 19.78 12.02 19.26
N ASN A 128 20.32 12.48 18.12
CA ASN A 128 21.68 12.97 17.98
C ASN A 128 21.78 14.50 17.81
N LEU A 129 20.66 15.21 17.69
CA LEU A 129 20.68 16.67 17.45
C LEU A 129 21.16 17.45 18.68
N SER A 130 20.90 16.90 19.87
CA SER A 130 21.35 17.46 21.15
C SER A 130 22.87 17.38 21.32
N THR A 131 23.50 16.34 20.74
CA THR A 131 24.95 16.09 20.79
C THR A 131 25.71 16.70 19.61
N LEU A 132 25.01 17.05 18.53
CA LEU A 132 25.59 17.70 17.35
C LEU A 132 25.76 19.21 17.58
N GLU A 133 26.96 19.66 17.95
CA GLU A 133 27.26 21.09 18.11
C GLU A 133 27.56 21.83 16.78
N SER A 134 27.33 21.19 15.63
CA SER A 134 27.71 21.66 14.30
C SER A 134 26.52 22.10 13.44
N SER A 135 26.77 22.86 12.37
CA SER A 135 25.78 23.10 11.32
C SER A 135 25.94 22.06 10.20
N ILE A 136 24.84 21.59 9.62
CA ILE A 136 24.84 20.64 8.50
C ILE A 136 24.17 21.30 7.30
N LEU A 137 24.82 21.24 6.13
CA LEU A 137 24.25 21.55 4.83
C LEU A 137 24.13 20.25 4.02
N LEU A 138 22.91 19.82 3.71
CA LEU A 138 22.67 18.63 2.91
C LEU A 138 22.36 19.02 1.46
N TRP A 139 23.19 18.54 0.53
CA TRP A 139 22.97 18.72 -0.90
C TRP A 139 22.14 17.57 -1.47
N ILE A 140 20.95 17.88 -1.98
CA ILE A 140 19.99 16.89 -2.51
C ILE A 140 19.45 17.30 -3.89
N ASN A 141 18.86 16.35 -4.61
CA ASN A 141 18.06 16.64 -5.81
C ASN A 141 16.56 16.64 -5.48
N ARG A 142 15.70 17.09 -6.40
CA ARG A 142 14.24 17.16 -6.17
C ARG A 142 13.58 15.82 -5.84
N PRO A 143 13.96 14.68 -6.46
CA PRO A 143 13.47 13.38 -6.02
C PRO A 143 13.73 13.13 -4.53
N TRP A 144 14.95 13.37 -4.05
CA TRP A 144 15.29 13.21 -2.64
C TRP A 144 14.63 14.24 -1.72
N LEU A 145 14.41 15.47 -2.20
CA LEU A 145 13.61 16.46 -1.49
C LEU A 145 12.20 15.93 -1.19
N ASN A 146 11.53 15.36 -2.20
CA ASN A 146 10.20 14.81 -2.05
C ASN A 146 10.21 13.55 -1.18
N SER A 147 11.18 12.65 -1.38
CA SER A 147 11.34 11.45 -0.56
C SER A 147 11.58 11.76 0.91
N ILE A 148 12.40 12.77 1.23
CA ILE A 148 12.66 13.19 2.61
C ILE A 148 11.40 13.83 3.22
N LYS A 149 10.70 14.71 2.50
CA LYS A 149 9.43 15.31 2.95
C LYS A 149 8.39 14.25 3.33
N GLN A 150 8.25 13.23 2.49
CA GLN A 150 7.27 12.17 2.67
C GLN A 150 7.70 11.16 3.72
N SER A 151 8.97 10.76 3.69
CA SER A 151 9.44 9.58 4.41
C SER A 151 10.17 9.91 5.71
N ALA A 152 10.63 11.14 5.92
CA ALA A 152 11.25 11.61 7.17
C ALA A 152 10.72 13.02 7.54
N PRO A 153 9.42 13.15 7.82
CA PRO A 153 8.76 14.44 8.01
C PRO A 153 9.31 15.21 9.21
N GLU A 154 9.65 14.56 10.33
CA GLU A 154 10.19 15.24 11.51
C GLU A 154 11.56 15.87 11.23
N PHE A 155 12.47 15.11 10.62
CA PHE A 155 13.75 15.64 10.14
C PHE A 155 13.53 16.83 9.19
N TRP A 156 12.56 16.71 8.29
CA TRP A 156 12.18 17.79 7.39
C TRP A 156 11.74 19.03 8.18
N HIS A 157 10.89 18.92 9.19
CA HIS A 157 10.45 20.07 10.00
C HIS A 157 11.59 20.78 10.76
N TRP A 158 12.72 20.12 11.02
CA TRP A 158 13.88 20.72 11.69
C TRP A 158 14.83 21.50 10.78
N HIS A 159 14.59 21.57 9.48
CA HIS A 159 15.45 22.38 8.62
C HIS A 159 15.36 23.87 8.99
N THR A 160 16.51 24.52 9.11
CA THR A 160 16.66 25.96 9.31
C THR A 160 16.33 26.74 8.04
N GLY A 161 16.65 26.18 6.87
CA GLY A 161 16.42 26.86 5.60
C GLY A 161 16.64 25.98 4.38
N ILE A 162 15.89 26.28 3.32
CA ILE A 162 15.94 25.59 2.02
C ILE A 162 16.45 26.58 0.96
N PHE A 163 17.36 26.11 0.12
CA PHE A 163 17.99 26.88 -0.94
C PHE A 163 17.91 26.10 -2.25
N GLU A 164 16.97 26.47 -3.12
CA GLU A 164 16.74 25.78 -4.40
C GLU A 164 17.53 26.44 -5.54
N PHE A 165 18.38 25.67 -6.20
CA PHE A 165 19.20 26.12 -7.33
C PHE A 165 18.65 25.54 -8.63
N GLU A 166 18.35 26.39 -9.60
CA GLU A 166 17.86 25.98 -10.91
C GLU A 166 19.02 25.72 -11.86
N GLY A 167 19.07 24.55 -12.48
CA GLY A 167 20.01 24.24 -13.54
C GLY A 167 19.33 23.40 -14.60
N ASP A 168 19.74 23.54 -15.86
CA ASP A 168 19.21 22.72 -16.95
C ASP A 168 19.44 21.23 -16.65
N PRO A 169 18.43 20.36 -16.82
CA PRO A 169 18.54 18.94 -16.51
C PRO A 169 19.57 18.27 -17.43
N THR A 170 20.50 17.53 -16.82
CA THR A 170 21.47 16.72 -17.57
C THR A 170 20.73 15.64 -18.37
N PRO A 171 20.94 15.51 -19.71
CA PRO A 171 20.24 14.52 -20.50
C PRO A 171 20.57 13.09 -20.05
N ILE A 172 19.54 12.30 -19.72
CA ILE A 172 19.66 10.87 -19.49
C ILE A 172 19.96 10.21 -20.84
N ALA A 173 21.14 9.60 -20.98
CA ALA A 173 21.52 8.90 -22.20
C ALA A 173 20.54 7.74 -22.51
N PRO A 174 20.09 7.57 -23.77
CA PRO A 174 19.11 6.55 -24.13
C PRO A 174 19.69 5.14 -24.03
N ARG A 175 18.97 4.24 -23.35
CA ARG A 175 19.26 2.80 -23.28
C ARG A 175 19.20 2.20 -24.70
N LYS A 176 20.30 1.54 -25.11
CA LYS A 176 20.36 0.74 -26.35
C LYS A 176 19.43 -0.47 -26.23
N ASN A 177 18.39 -0.50 -27.05
CA ASN A 177 17.56 -1.67 -27.30
C ASN A 177 18.43 -2.82 -27.82
N LYS A 178 18.48 -3.93 -27.07
CA LYS A 178 18.85 -5.24 -27.63
C LYS A 178 17.57 -5.96 -28.00
N SER A 179 17.23 -5.91 -29.28
CA SER A 179 16.33 -6.86 -29.91
C SER A 179 17.06 -8.19 -30.10
N SER A 180 16.41 -9.31 -29.77
CA SER A 180 16.36 -10.51 -30.63
C SER A 180 15.63 -11.68 -29.96
N LEU A 181 14.86 -12.37 -30.81
CA LEU A 181 14.29 -13.74 -30.70
C LEU A 181 12.85 -13.87 -30.17
N PRO A 182 12.09 -14.90 -30.62
CA PRO A 182 11.81 -15.28 -32.01
C PRO A 182 10.30 -15.53 -32.27
N ASN A 183 9.94 -15.60 -33.55
CA ASN A 183 8.61 -15.98 -34.06
C ASN A 183 7.99 -17.20 -33.36
N GLN A 184 6.76 -17.04 -32.86
CA GLN A 184 5.79 -18.12 -32.73
C GLN A 184 4.42 -17.70 -33.27
N GLN A 185 3.77 -18.69 -33.89
CA GLN A 185 2.70 -18.59 -34.85
C GLN A 185 1.31 -18.45 -34.20
N ASN A 186 0.42 -17.77 -34.94
CA ASN A 186 -1.02 -18.01 -35.06
C ASN A 186 -1.86 -18.17 -33.77
N SER A 187 -2.33 -17.05 -33.23
CA SER A 187 -3.67 -16.97 -32.63
C SER A 187 -4.50 -15.93 -33.40
N LYS A 188 -5.68 -16.34 -33.86
CA LYS A 188 -6.62 -15.45 -34.57
C LYS A 188 -7.08 -14.36 -33.60
N SER A 189 -6.73 -13.11 -33.88
CA SER A 189 -7.27 -11.95 -33.20
C SER A 189 -8.76 -11.81 -33.54
N PHE A 190 -9.61 -11.83 -32.52
CA PHE A 190 -10.99 -11.37 -32.65
C PHE A 190 -10.94 -9.85 -32.76
N LEU A 191 -11.43 -9.33 -33.89
CA LEU A 191 -11.56 -7.90 -34.15
C LEU A 191 -12.61 -7.32 -33.21
N SER A 192 -12.18 -6.58 -32.19
CA SER A 192 -13.06 -5.67 -31.45
C SER A 192 -13.58 -4.61 -32.42
N PRO A 193 -14.90 -4.40 -32.55
CA PRO A 193 -15.39 -3.23 -33.26
C PRO A 193 -14.96 -1.98 -32.49
N LYS A 194 -14.26 -1.07 -33.16
CA LYS A 194 -14.01 0.29 -32.66
C LYS A 194 -15.35 1.01 -32.54
N ILE A 195 -16.00 0.90 -31.39
CA ILE A 195 -17.14 1.74 -31.04
C ILE A 195 -16.57 2.91 -30.24
N SER A 196 -16.55 4.08 -30.85
CA SER A 196 -16.31 5.34 -30.13
C SER A 196 -17.37 5.46 -29.02
N PRO A 197 -17.01 5.77 -27.76
CA PRO A 197 -18.02 5.91 -26.72
C PRO A 197 -18.96 7.07 -27.07
N PRO A 198 -20.29 6.84 -27.20
CA PRO A 198 -21.23 7.94 -27.36
C PRO A 198 -21.22 8.81 -26.10
N SER A 199 -21.26 10.13 -26.29
CA SER A 199 -21.28 11.10 -25.20
C SER A 199 -22.50 10.92 -24.30
N ILE A 200 -22.28 10.89 -22.97
CA ILE A 200 -23.21 10.77 -21.83
C ILE A 200 -24.38 11.79 -21.82
N ASN A 201 -24.53 12.62 -22.85
CA ASN A 201 -25.47 13.74 -22.86
C ASN A 201 -26.96 13.36 -22.96
N THR A 202 -27.33 12.11 -23.27
CA THR A 202 -28.74 11.69 -23.36
C THR A 202 -29.38 11.28 -22.04
N VAL A 203 -28.59 10.91 -21.03
CA VAL A 203 -29.10 10.53 -19.68
C VAL A 203 -29.14 11.73 -18.71
N ARG A 204 -28.46 12.83 -19.08
CA ARG A 204 -28.32 14.05 -18.25
C ARG A 204 -29.60 14.88 -17.97
N PRO A 205 -30.73 14.81 -18.70
CA PRO A 205 -31.88 15.68 -18.41
C PRO A 205 -32.73 15.35 -17.17
N LEU A 206 -32.35 14.37 -16.34
CA LEU A 206 -33.04 14.09 -15.05
C LEU A 206 -32.28 14.64 -13.82
N MET A 207 -31.11 15.24 -14.02
CA MET A 207 -30.20 15.69 -12.94
C MET A 207 -30.55 17.05 -12.30
N ALA A 208 -31.75 17.57 -12.53
CA ALA A 208 -32.17 18.84 -11.94
C ALA A 208 -33.33 18.64 -10.97
N LEU A 209 -33.17 17.77 -9.96
CA LEU A 209 -34.05 17.74 -8.79
C LEU A 209 -33.32 17.08 -7.60
N GLU A 210 -33.14 17.90 -6.57
CA GLU A 210 -32.89 17.54 -5.16
C GLU A 210 -31.61 16.76 -4.84
N GLN A 211 -30.54 17.52 -4.54
CA GLN A 211 -29.68 17.19 -3.41
C GLN A 211 -30.54 17.20 -2.14
N LYS A 212 -31.29 16.12 -1.88
CA LYS A 212 -31.54 15.76 -0.49
C LYS A 212 -30.22 15.25 0.03
N SER A 213 -29.54 16.15 0.75
CA SER A 213 -28.50 15.81 1.70
C SER A 213 -29.03 14.60 2.46
N TYR A 214 -28.50 13.41 2.18
CA TYR A 214 -28.60 12.34 3.15
C TYR A 214 -27.90 12.92 4.37
N THR A 215 -28.71 13.18 5.40
CA THR A 215 -28.27 13.76 6.65
C THR A 215 -26.95 13.13 7.00
N THR A 216 -25.92 13.96 7.08
CA THR A 216 -24.73 13.65 7.84
C THR A 216 -25.24 12.96 9.10
N ILE A 217 -24.81 11.73 9.33
CA ILE A 217 -24.66 11.32 10.71
C ILE A 217 -23.59 12.30 11.19
N ASP A 218 -24.07 13.40 11.76
CA ASP A 218 -23.27 14.26 12.60
C ASP A 218 -22.63 13.27 13.56
N VAL A 219 -21.30 13.15 13.46
CA VAL A 219 -20.53 12.66 14.58
C VAL A 219 -20.67 13.78 15.60
N GLU A 220 -21.82 13.79 16.27
CA GLU A 220 -22.17 14.75 17.29
C GLU A 220 -21.09 14.63 18.36
N SER A 221 -20.30 15.70 18.44
CA SER A 221 -19.76 16.27 19.67
C SER A 221 -19.46 15.27 20.79
N LYS A 222 -18.16 14.98 20.96
CA LYS A 222 -17.48 14.72 22.25
C LYS A 222 -18.41 14.34 23.42
N ASN A 223 -19.09 13.20 23.32
CA ASN A 223 -19.52 12.44 24.49
C ASN A 223 -18.67 11.17 24.49
N LEU A 224 -17.55 11.27 25.23
CA LEU A 224 -16.58 10.21 25.47
C LEU A 224 -17.25 9.07 26.25
N THR A 225 -17.98 8.21 25.55
CA THR A 225 -18.01 6.79 25.93
C THR A 225 -16.96 6.11 25.09
N VAL A 226 -15.75 5.98 25.66
CA VAL A 226 -14.72 5.07 25.16
C VAL A 226 -15.40 3.71 25.08
N HIS A 227 -15.75 3.26 23.88
CA HIS A 227 -16.18 1.88 23.69
C HIS A 227 -14.92 1.04 23.77
N LEU A 228 -14.50 0.77 25.01
CA LEU A 228 -13.38 -0.10 25.31
C LEU A 228 -13.63 -1.43 24.61
N LEU A 229 -12.83 -1.72 23.58
CA LEU A 229 -12.72 -3.06 23.03
C LEU A 229 -12.43 -4.02 24.19
N PRO A 230 -12.96 -5.25 24.17
CA PRO A 230 -12.76 -6.19 25.25
C PRO A 230 -11.26 -6.37 25.56
N PRO A 231 -10.89 -6.49 26.84
CA PRO A 231 -9.49 -6.61 27.25
C PRO A 231 -8.82 -7.80 26.57
N ALA A 232 -7.51 -7.69 26.33
CA ALA A 232 -6.73 -8.74 25.70
C ALA A 232 -6.94 -10.10 26.41
N PRO A 233 -7.08 -11.21 25.66
CA PRO A 233 -6.99 -12.55 26.23
C PRO A 233 -5.70 -12.71 27.06
N GLN A 234 -5.80 -13.31 28.24
CA GLN A 234 -4.68 -13.42 29.19
C GLN A 234 -3.55 -14.36 28.72
N LYS A 235 -3.70 -15.07 27.59
CA LYS A 235 -2.71 -16.01 27.05
C LYS A 235 -2.62 -15.90 25.53
N LEU A 236 -1.39 -15.84 25.00
CA LEU A 236 -1.12 -15.90 23.56
C LEU A 236 -1.49 -17.30 23.00
N PRO A 237 -2.01 -17.40 21.76
CA PRO A 237 -2.32 -18.68 21.13
C PRO A 237 -1.02 -19.45 20.85
N GLU A 238 -1.07 -20.77 21.00
CA GLU A 238 0.07 -21.65 20.73
C GLU A 238 0.33 -21.72 19.21
N LEU A 239 1.60 -21.60 18.79
CA LEU A 239 1.96 -21.57 17.38
C LEU A 239 1.84 -22.96 16.73
N PRO A 240 1.47 -23.05 15.44
CA PRO A 240 1.23 -24.33 14.75
C PRO A 240 2.49 -25.19 14.57
N ILE A 241 3.67 -24.57 14.66
CA ILE A 241 4.95 -25.28 14.73
C ILE A 241 5.30 -25.39 16.20
N GLY A 242 5.10 -26.59 16.75
CA GLY A 242 5.60 -26.93 18.07
C GLY A 242 7.11 -26.70 18.12
N ILE A 243 7.54 -25.83 19.02
CA ILE A 243 8.83 -26.06 19.68
C ILE A 243 8.61 -27.37 20.42
N ASP A 244 9.27 -28.45 19.99
CA ASP A 244 9.16 -29.76 20.62
C ASP A 244 9.36 -29.61 22.14
N GLN A 245 8.27 -29.71 22.91
CA GLN A 245 8.30 -29.74 24.37
C GLN A 245 8.74 -31.12 24.90
N GLU A 246 9.48 -31.90 24.12
CA GLU A 246 10.06 -33.16 24.55
C GLU A 246 11.58 -33.07 24.65
N GLN A 247 12.06 -32.27 25.61
CA GLN A 247 13.32 -32.56 26.32
C GLN A 247 13.43 -31.68 27.57
N GLU A 248 12.80 -32.16 28.65
CA GLU A 248 12.70 -31.54 29.97
C GLU A 248 14.05 -31.33 30.70
N ASN A 249 15.22 -31.43 30.06
CA ASN A 249 16.52 -31.42 30.76
C ASN A 249 17.71 -30.75 30.03
N THR A 250 17.48 -29.80 29.12
CA THR A 250 18.56 -28.94 28.57
C THR A 250 18.27 -27.46 28.80
N PRO A 251 19.23 -26.62 29.25
CA PRO A 251 18.95 -25.20 29.53
C PRO A 251 18.58 -24.44 28.26
N LEU A 252 17.49 -23.66 28.34
CA LEU A 252 16.75 -23.06 27.23
C LEU A 252 17.40 -21.95 26.33
N PRO A 253 18.61 -21.37 26.51
CA PRO A 253 19.05 -20.29 25.59
C PRO A 253 19.76 -20.76 24.30
N GLN A 254 20.27 -21.99 24.27
CA GLN A 254 21.24 -22.39 23.24
C GLN A 254 20.57 -22.85 21.93
N TRP A 255 19.33 -23.35 21.99
CA TRP A 255 18.63 -23.89 20.83
C TRP A 255 17.98 -22.79 19.97
N GLU A 256 17.32 -21.80 20.58
CA GLU A 256 16.71 -20.65 19.88
C GLU A 256 17.74 -19.86 19.08
N LEU A 257 18.93 -19.67 19.67
CA LEU A 257 20.02 -18.98 19.02
C LEU A 257 20.58 -19.76 17.82
N VAL A 258 20.62 -21.09 17.92
CA VAL A 258 21.03 -21.95 16.79
C VAL A 258 19.98 -21.91 15.68
N GLU A 259 18.69 -21.93 16.03
CA GLU A 259 17.61 -21.78 15.05
C GLU A 259 17.67 -20.42 14.34
N LEU A 260 17.78 -19.32 15.09
CA LEU A 260 17.85 -17.97 14.55
C LEU A 260 19.08 -17.76 13.68
N ALA A 261 20.24 -18.28 14.11
CA ALA A 261 21.45 -18.32 13.28
C ALA A 261 21.20 -19.11 11.99
N ASN A 262 20.65 -20.31 12.06
CA ASN A 262 20.38 -21.12 10.87
C ASN A 262 19.43 -20.42 9.89
N LEU A 263 18.38 -19.76 10.39
CA LEU A 263 17.44 -18.98 9.58
C LEU A 263 18.12 -17.82 8.87
N VAL A 264 18.96 -17.06 9.57
CA VAL A 264 19.73 -15.96 8.97
C VAL A 264 20.71 -16.49 7.92
N TRP A 265 21.44 -17.57 8.23
CA TRP A 265 22.38 -18.18 7.27
C TRP A 265 21.67 -18.69 6.02
N SER A 266 20.46 -19.23 6.16
CA SER A 266 19.61 -19.65 5.04
C SER A 266 19.21 -18.48 4.15
N GLU A 267 18.76 -17.38 4.75
CA GLU A 267 18.35 -16.15 4.03
C GLU A 267 19.53 -15.55 3.23
N ILE A 268 20.73 -15.51 3.84
CA ILE A 268 21.95 -14.98 3.19
C ILE A 268 22.38 -15.90 2.04
N SER A 269 22.33 -17.21 2.24
CA SER A 269 22.80 -18.21 1.28
C SER A 269 21.91 -18.29 0.02
N ARG A 270 20.70 -17.70 0.05
CA ARG A 270 19.78 -17.61 -1.09
C ARG A 270 20.24 -16.63 -2.17
N LYS A 271 21.18 -15.72 -1.87
CA LYS A 271 21.76 -14.74 -2.80
C LYS A 271 23.18 -15.15 -3.20
N SER A 272 23.35 -16.17 -4.03
CA SER A 272 24.69 -16.67 -4.41
C SER A 272 25.34 -15.85 -5.53
N GLY A 273 26.55 -15.32 -5.31
CA GLY A 273 27.47 -14.98 -6.42
C GLY A 273 28.49 -13.86 -6.21
N GLU A 274 28.36 -12.99 -5.21
CA GLU A 274 29.21 -11.79 -5.07
C GLU A 274 29.81 -11.65 -3.66
N GLU A 275 30.82 -10.78 -3.52
CA GLU A 275 31.38 -10.41 -2.22
C GLU A 275 30.27 -10.00 -1.24
N LYS A 276 30.38 -10.45 0.02
CA LYS A 276 29.37 -10.14 1.05
C LYS A 276 29.08 -8.64 1.08
N THR A 277 27.82 -8.29 0.84
CA THR A 277 27.37 -6.89 0.82
C THR A 277 27.58 -6.24 2.20
N SER A 278 27.65 -4.90 2.27
CA SER A 278 27.80 -4.20 3.56
C SER A 278 26.68 -4.56 4.55
N LEU A 279 25.45 -4.77 4.04
CA LEU A 279 24.30 -5.23 4.83
C LEU A 279 24.50 -6.64 5.41
N GLU A 280 25.00 -7.58 4.61
CA GLU A 280 25.27 -8.94 5.11
C GLU A 280 26.34 -8.93 6.21
N LYS A 281 27.36 -8.08 6.07
CA LYS A 281 28.39 -7.89 7.10
C LYS A 281 27.81 -7.34 8.40
N GLN A 282 26.89 -6.37 8.31
CA GLN A 282 26.18 -5.82 9.47
C GLN A 282 25.34 -6.89 10.18
N GLN A 283 24.61 -7.71 9.42
CA GLN A 283 23.81 -8.82 9.97
C GLN A 283 24.69 -9.86 10.68
N PHE A 284 25.84 -10.23 10.10
CA PHE A 284 26.81 -11.12 10.75
C PHE A 284 27.38 -10.52 12.04
N GLN A 285 27.62 -9.21 12.07
CA GLN A 285 28.14 -8.53 13.26
C GLN A 285 27.11 -8.55 14.40
N ILE A 286 25.84 -8.30 14.11
CA ILE A 286 24.75 -8.36 15.11
C ILE A 286 24.64 -9.80 15.66
N LEU A 287 24.63 -10.81 14.81
CA LEU A 287 24.55 -12.20 15.26
C LEU A 287 25.76 -12.64 16.08
N LYS A 288 26.96 -12.23 15.68
CA LYS A 288 28.17 -12.50 16.45
C LYS A 288 28.10 -11.86 17.83
N GLN A 289 27.60 -10.63 17.91
CA GLN A 289 27.37 -9.95 19.18
C GLN A 289 26.36 -10.71 20.06
N ILE A 290 25.21 -11.12 19.51
CA ILE A 290 24.22 -11.93 20.25
C ILE A 290 24.86 -13.24 20.74
N GLN A 291 25.62 -13.93 19.87
CA GLN A 291 26.30 -15.18 20.23
C GLN A 291 27.35 -14.99 21.33
N ASP A 292 28.14 -13.92 21.26
CA ASP A 292 29.17 -13.61 22.25
C ASP A 292 28.56 -13.22 23.60
N LEU A 293 27.46 -12.46 23.60
CA LEU A 293 26.71 -12.09 24.80
C LEU A 293 26.06 -13.31 25.47
N ASN A 294 25.47 -14.23 24.69
CA ASN A 294 24.86 -15.45 25.23
C ASN A 294 25.86 -16.43 25.88
N LYS A 295 27.16 -16.35 25.55
CA LYS A 295 28.20 -17.15 26.23
C LYS A 295 28.36 -16.78 27.71
N SER A 296 27.94 -15.58 28.11
CA SER A 296 28.05 -15.10 29.49
C SER A 296 26.97 -15.65 30.44
N ARG A 297 26.00 -16.42 29.93
CA ARG A 297 24.94 -17.13 30.69
C ARG A 297 24.07 -16.24 31.61
N SER A 298 23.91 -14.96 31.31
CA SER A 298 22.90 -14.12 31.96
C SER A 298 22.25 -13.22 30.92
N PRO A 299 20.90 -13.16 30.85
CA PRO A 299 20.23 -12.18 30.01
C PRO A 299 20.65 -10.79 30.50
N SER A 300 21.29 -10.03 29.60
CA SER A 300 21.79 -8.70 29.91
C SER A 300 21.05 -7.66 29.05
N PRO A 301 20.92 -6.41 29.50
CA PRO A 301 20.33 -5.35 28.68
C PRO A 301 20.98 -5.23 27.30
N GLU A 302 22.29 -5.49 27.19
CA GLU A 302 23.02 -5.49 25.92
C GLU A 302 22.56 -6.61 24.98
N LEU A 303 22.16 -7.76 25.52
CA LEU A 303 21.60 -8.86 24.74
C LEU A 303 20.22 -8.48 24.18
N THR A 304 19.37 -7.87 25.00
CA THR A 304 18.05 -7.36 24.58
C THR A 304 18.18 -6.29 23.49
N ILE A 305 19.12 -5.35 23.64
CA ILE A 305 19.42 -4.34 22.62
C ILE A 305 19.92 -4.99 21.32
N ALA A 306 20.72 -6.05 21.41
CA ALA A 306 21.21 -6.77 20.24
C ALA A 306 20.08 -7.51 19.49
N TYR A 307 19.14 -8.11 20.21
CA TYR A 307 17.93 -8.69 19.61
C TYR A 307 17.03 -7.62 18.99
N GLN A 308 16.81 -6.49 19.67
CA GLN A 308 16.09 -5.36 19.10
C GLN A 308 16.73 -4.89 17.79
N ALA A 309 18.06 -4.73 17.76
CA ALA A 309 18.78 -4.32 16.56
C ALA A 309 18.62 -5.33 15.40
N LEU A 310 18.55 -6.63 15.70
CA LEU A 310 18.28 -7.66 14.69
C LEU A 310 16.83 -7.57 14.16
N GLY A 311 15.86 -7.39 15.05
CA GLY A 311 14.45 -7.19 14.70
C GLY A 311 14.26 -5.95 13.83
N ASP A 312 14.81 -4.81 14.26
CA ASP A 312 14.78 -3.54 13.52
C ASP A 312 15.43 -3.67 12.14
N PHE A 313 16.56 -4.35 12.04
CA PHE A 313 17.22 -4.60 10.76
C PHE A 313 16.32 -5.33 9.76
N HIS A 314 15.63 -6.39 10.20
CA HIS A 314 14.74 -7.14 9.32
C HIS A 314 13.43 -6.38 9.06
N ARG A 315 12.86 -5.71 10.06
CA ARG A 315 11.70 -4.82 9.91
C ARG A 315 11.95 -3.72 8.87
N ASP A 316 13.10 -3.05 8.93
CA ASP A 316 13.49 -2.00 7.99
C ASP A 316 13.64 -2.53 6.55
N ARG A 317 14.11 -3.77 6.38
CA ARG A 317 14.17 -4.43 5.07
C ARG A 317 12.78 -4.77 4.52
N LEU A 318 11.88 -5.23 5.39
CA LEU A 318 10.48 -5.49 5.02
C LEU A 318 9.79 -4.20 4.59
N LEU A 319 10.00 -3.10 5.31
CA LEU A 319 9.52 -1.76 4.93
C LEU A 319 10.13 -1.25 3.62
N ALA A 320 11.36 -1.64 3.31
CA ALA A 320 12.00 -1.35 2.02
C ALA A 320 11.49 -2.23 0.85
N GLY A 321 10.52 -3.12 1.09
CA GLY A 321 9.89 -3.97 0.09
C GLY A 321 10.56 -5.33 -0.10
N GLU A 322 11.58 -5.67 0.68
CA GLU A 322 12.23 -7.00 0.65
C GLU A 322 11.45 -8.01 1.51
N VAL A 323 10.18 -8.23 1.15
CA VAL A 323 9.30 -9.15 1.89
C VAL A 323 9.69 -10.60 1.63
N SER A 324 10.27 -11.26 2.63
CA SER A 324 10.50 -12.71 2.63
C SER A 324 9.94 -13.32 3.92
N GLU A 325 9.41 -14.54 3.80
CA GLU A 325 8.88 -15.29 4.95
C GLU A 325 9.97 -15.48 6.02
N GLN A 326 11.19 -15.76 5.58
CA GLN A 326 12.36 -15.90 6.44
C GLN A 326 12.69 -14.58 7.17
N SER A 327 12.64 -13.43 6.48
CA SER A 327 12.85 -12.12 7.12
C SER A 327 11.74 -11.77 8.12
N LEU A 328 10.48 -12.13 7.83
CA LEU A 328 9.38 -12.01 8.79
C LEU A 328 9.64 -12.86 10.04
N ILE A 329 9.97 -14.14 9.87
CA ILE A 329 10.22 -15.06 10.98
C ILE A 329 11.41 -14.58 11.82
N ILE A 330 12.52 -14.14 11.21
CA ILE A 330 13.67 -13.63 11.95
C ILE A 330 13.32 -12.38 12.76
N ALA A 331 12.58 -11.43 12.17
CA ALA A 331 12.14 -10.23 12.87
C ALA A 331 11.21 -10.55 14.04
N ILE A 332 10.25 -11.46 13.83
CA ILE A 332 9.33 -11.95 14.86
C ILE A 332 10.10 -12.55 16.01
N ARG A 333 10.97 -13.53 15.74
CA ARG A 333 11.79 -14.20 16.76
C ARG A 333 12.66 -13.22 17.55
N ALA A 334 13.29 -12.28 16.85
CA ALA A 334 14.14 -11.28 17.50
C ALA A 334 13.33 -10.37 18.45
N TYR A 335 12.13 -9.93 18.05
CA TYR A 335 11.27 -9.12 18.92
C TYR A 335 10.60 -9.94 20.04
N GLU A 336 10.25 -11.22 19.82
CA GLU A 336 9.79 -12.13 20.88
C GLU A 336 10.83 -12.17 22.03
N MET A 337 12.12 -12.32 21.70
CA MET A 337 13.20 -12.31 22.71
C MET A 337 13.28 -10.99 23.49
N VAL A 338 12.92 -9.86 22.87
CA VAL A 338 12.87 -8.57 23.57
C VAL A 338 11.67 -8.53 24.53
N ILE A 339 10.50 -8.99 24.08
CA ILE A 339 9.27 -9.01 24.86
C ILE A 339 9.38 -9.96 26.04
N ASP A 340 9.86 -11.19 25.84
CA ASP A 340 9.99 -12.20 26.90
C ASP A 340 10.87 -11.67 28.06
N TRP A 341 11.99 -11.01 27.73
CA TRP A 341 12.82 -10.34 28.73
C TRP A 341 12.08 -9.25 29.51
N THR A 342 11.29 -8.41 28.83
CA THR A 342 10.55 -7.32 29.48
C THR A 342 9.44 -7.81 30.42
N PHE A 343 8.79 -8.95 30.13
CA PHE A 343 7.64 -9.44 30.91
C PHE A 343 8.02 -10.52 31.95
N GLU A 344 9.08 -11.32 31.75
CA GLU A 344 9.50 -12.35 32.73
C GLU A 344 10.32 -11.77 33.90
N ASP A 345 11.12 -10.71 33.70
CA ASP A 345 12.03 -10.16 34.71
C ASP A 345 11.50 -8.90 35.42
N ALA A 346 10.17 -8.69 35.39
CA ALA A 346 9.48 -7.55 35.98
C ALA A 346 9.77 -7.35 37.49
N GLY A 347 10.27 -8.38 38.19
CA GLY A 347 10.73 -8.31 39.58
C GLY A 347 12.06 -7.57 39.79
N ASN A 348 12.90 -7.41 38.76
CA ASN A 348 14.21 -6.74 38.81
C ASN A 348 14.21 -5.32 38.21
N MET A 349 13.04 -4.78 37.84
CA MET A 349 12.82 -3.42 37.29
C MET A 349 13.33 -2.25 38.17
N SER A 350 13.86 -2.53 39.36
CA SER A 350 14.38 -1.52 40.30
C SER A 350 15.83 -1.10 40.04
N GLN A 351 16.58 -1.79 39.17
CA GLN A 351 18.00 -1.48 38.92
C GLN A 351 18.29 -0.79 37.58
N PHE A 352 17.35 -0.79 36.63
CA PHE A 352 17.50 -0.13 35.34
C PHE A 352 16.22 0.58 34.96
N SER A 353 16.33 1.84 34.52
CA SER A 353 15.17 2.60 34.05
C SER A 353 14.66 1.97 32.74
N PRO A 354 13.39 1.53 32.65
CA PRO A 354 12.76 0.97 31.43
C PRO A 354 12.72 1.94 30.24
N SER A 355 13.30 3.14 30.38
CA SER A 355 13.22 4.28 29.47
C SER A 355 14.05 4.15 28.19
N GLN A 356 14.68 3.00 27.89
CA GLN A 356 15.49 2.82 26.67
C GLN A 356 14.85 1.90 25.62
N ILE A 357 13.94 0.99 26.01
CA ILE A 357 13.31 0.05 25.08
C ILE A 357 11.90 0.57 24.75
N PRO A 358 11.59 0.86 23.46
CA PRO A 358 10.28 1.37 23.07
C PRO A 358 9.26 0.22 22.97
N VAL A 359 8.86 -0.33 24.13
CA VAL A 359 8.02 -1.54 24.22
C VAL A 359 6.74 -1.44 23.38
N LEU A 360 6.07 -0.27 23.36
CA LEU A 360 4.85 -0.06 22.57
C LEU A 360 5.11 -0.17 21.05
N ASP A 361 6.24 0.37 20.57
CA ASP A 361 6.60 0.29 19.16
C ASP A 361 6.99 -1.14 18.77
N ILE A 362 7.69 -1.85 19.65
CA ILE A 362 8.04 -3.27 19.44
C ILE A 362 6.78 -4.14 19.42
N LEU A 363 5.81 -3.92 20.31
CA LEU A 363 4.54 -4.65 20.29
C LEU A 363 3.75 -4.35 18.99
N ASN A 364 3.69 -3.09 18.56
CA ASN A 364 3.08 -2.71 17.28
C ASN A 364 3.77 -3.40 16.10
N ASP A 365 5.10 -3.37 16.05
CA ASP A 365 5.89 -3.97 14.98
C ASP A 365 5.72 -5.49 14.97
N LEU A 366 5.83 -6.15 16.12
CA LEU A 366 5.62 -7.59 16.26
C LEU A 366 4.21 -8.01 15.83
N ALA A 367 3.18 -7.26 16.25
CA ALA A 367 1.80 -7.47 15.82
C ALA A 367 1.67 -7.32 14.30
N THR A 368 2.28 -6.30 13.71
CA THR A 368 2.30 -6.07 12.26
C THR A 368 2.98 -7.22 11.52
N LEU A 369 4.12 -7.71 12.02
CA LEU A 369 4.86 -8.82 11.42
C LEU A 369 4.06 -10.12 11.43
N TYR A 370 3.36 -10.43 12.53
CA TYR A 370 2.44 -11.57 12.58
C TYR A 370 1.27 -11.44 11.61
N TRP A 371 0.70 -10.24 11.48
CA TRP A 371 -0.34 -9.95 10.49
C TRP A 371 0.18 -10.10 9.05
N MET A 372 1.40 -9.67 8.76
CA MET A 372 2.02 -9.88 7.45
C MET A 372 2.26 -11.37 7.18
N LEU A 373 2.76 -12.12 8.18
CA LEU A 373 3.03 -13.55 8.07
C LEU A 373 1.74 -14.35 7.82
N SER A 374 0.64 -14.01 8.50
CA SER A 374 -0.65 -14.70 8.32
C SER A 374 -1.15 -14.62 6.88
N ARG A 375 -0.93 -13.48 6.21
CA ARG A 375 -1.30 -13.24 4.80
C ARG A 375 -0.34 -13.90 3.80
N GLN A 376 0.90 -14.15 4.20
CA GLN A 376 1.91 -14.78 3.35
C GLN A 376 1.77 -16.31 3.32
N ILE A 377 1.35 -16.92 4.43
CA ILE A 377 1.12 -18.36 4.52
C ILE A 377 -0.16 -18.70 3.76
N LYS A 378 0.00 -19.24 2.55
CA LYS A 378 -1.12 -19.68 1.70
C LYS A 378 -1.42 -21.17 1.80
N SER A 379 -0.53 -21.94 2.41
CA SER A 379 -0.59 -23.41 2.46
C SER A 379 -1.57 -23.95 3.51
N SER A 380 -1.81 -23.21 4.59
CA SER A 380 -2.65 -23.67 5.71
C SER A 380 -3.50 -22.51 6.27
N LYS A 381 -4.82 -22.59 6.07
CA LYS A 381 -5.77 -21.60 6.62
C LYS A 381 -5.79 -21.59 8.15
N SER A 382 -5.59 -22.74 8.79
CA SER A 382 -5.52 -22.83 10.25
C SER A 382 -4.29 -22.10 10.79
N ASP A 383 -3.16 -22.19 10.10
CA ASP A 383 -1.92 -21.57 10.57
C ASP A 383 -2.01 -20.06 10.42
N SER A 384 -2.53 -19.56 9.28
CA SER A 384 -2.82 -18.13 9.09
C SER A 384 -3.71 -17.57 10.20
N LEU A 385 -4.76 -18.31 10.60
CA LEU A 385 -5.66 -17.89 11.66
C LEU A 385 -4.91 -17.70 12.98
N VAL A 386 -4.05 -18.64 13.38
CA VAL A 386 -3.27 -18.54 14.64
C VAL A 386 -2.37 -17.32 14.65
N TYR A 387 -1.65 -17.04 13.56
CA TYR A 387 -0.79 -15.84 13.47
C TYR A 387 -1.61 -14.54 13.51
N LEU A 388 -2.78 -14.53 12.88
CA LEU A 388 -3.68 -13.39 12.89
C LEU A 388 -4.27 -13.12 14.28
N GLU A 389 -4.68 -14.16 15.01
CA GLU A 389 -5.13 -14.05 16.40
C GLU A 389 -4.01 -13.52 17.30
N ARG A 390 -2.78 -14.00 17.10
CA ARG A 390 -1.61 -13.52 17.85
C ARG A 390 -1.32 -12.04 17.58
N SER A 391 -1.42 -11.60 16.33
CA SER A 391 -1.31 -10.18 15.96
C SER A 391 -2.32 -9.31 16.71
N ILE A 392 -3.59 -9.71 16.73
CA ILE A 392 -4.67 -8.99 17.42
C ILE A 392 -4.38 -8.87 18.92
N ILE A 393 -3.96 -9.97 19.56
CA ILE A 393 -3.65 -9.97 20.99
C ILE A 393 -2.51 -9.00 21.31
N LEU A 394 -1.46 -8.97 20.48
CA LEU A 394 -0.33 -8.05 20.68
C LEU A 394 -0.74 -6.57 20.50
N TYR A 395 -1.60 -6.25 19.53
CA TYR A 395 -2.17 -4.90 19.42
C TYR A 395 -3.01 -4.54 20.66
N GLN A 396 -3.83 -5.45 21.15
CA GLN A 396 -4.63 -5.23 22.36
C GLN A 396 -3.75 -5.06 23.60
N MET A 397 -2.65 -5.81 23.72
CA MET A 397 -1.65 -5.63 24.78
C MET A 397 -1.01 -4.24 24.71
N ALA A 398 -0.57 -3.81 23.53
CA ALA A 398 0.01 -2.48 23.35
C ALA A 398 -0.98 -1.36 23.71
N ILE A 399 -2.26 -1.53 23.36
CA ILE A 399 -3.32 -0.60 23.75
C ILE A 399 -3.55 -0.61 25.27
N GLY A 400 -3.42 -1.75 25.95
CA GLY A 400 -3.57 -1.85 27.40
C GLY A 400 -2.48 -1.11 28.19
N GLU A 401 -1.28 -1.00 27.63
CA GLU A 401 -0.12 -0.33 28.24
C GLU A 401 -0.02 1.17 27.90
N ILE A 402 -0.93 1.70 27.08
CA ILE A 402 -0.81 3.06 26.57
C ILE A 402 -1.22 4.10 27.61
N ASN A 403 -0.45 5.19 27.66
CA ASN A 403 -0.79 6.33 28.52
C ASN A 403 -1.61 7.38 27.75
N PRO A 404 -2.48 8.17 28.43
CA PRO A 404 -3.28 9.22 27.79
C PRO A 404 -2.48 10.28 27.02
N SER A 405 -1.19 10.44 27.29
CA SER A 405 -0.32 11.38 26.58
C SER A 405 0.19 10.85 25.23
N GLN A 406 -0.10 9.59 24.88
CA GLN A 406 0.42 8.89 23.69
C GLN A 406 -0.67 8.70 22.63
N GLU A 407 -1.44 9.75 22.36
CA GLU A 407 -2.62 9.74 21.48
C GLU A 407 -2.30 9.26 20.05
N GLU A 408 -1.16 9.68 19.49
CA GLU A 408 -0.75 9.27 18.15
C GLU A 408 -0.44 7.75 18.07
N THR A 409 0.27 7.22 19.06
CA THR A 409 0.55 5.78 19.14
C THR A 409 -0.76 4.99 19.32
N TYR A 410 -1.71 5.52 20.10
CA TYR A 410 -3.03 4.90 20.28
C TYR A 410 -3.79 4.84 18.95
N ALA A 411 -3.82 5.96 18.21
CA ALA A 411 -4.45 6.01 16.90
C ALA A 411 -3.84 5.00 15.93
N ARG A 412 -2.50 4.91 15.88
CA ARG A 412 -1.77 3.95 15.04
C ARG A 412 -2.12 2.50 15.38
N LEU A 413 -2.12 2.16 16.67
CA LEU A 413 -2.47 0.82 17.15
C LEU A 413 -3.93 0.45 16.80
N GLN A 414 -4.87 1.37 17.03
CA GLN A 414 -6.28 1.17 16.70
C GLN A 414 -6.52 1.01 15.19
N LYS A 415 -5.84 1.81 14.36
CA LYS A 415 -5.87 1.68 12.90
C LYS A 415 -5.39 0.29 12.47
N ASN A 416 -4.28 -0.18 13.02
CA ASN A 416 -3.71 -1.48 12.67
C ASN A 416 -4.55 -2.65 13.19
N LEU A 417 -5.12 -2.52 14.39
CA LEU A 417 -6.07 -3.48 14.96
C LEU A 417 -7.34 -3.60 14.10
N GLY A 418 -7.84 -2.48 13.59
CA GLY A 418 -8.97 -2.46 12.65
C GLY A 418 -8.71 -3.29 11.38
N LEU A 419 -7.48 -3.20 10.83
CA LEU A 419 -7.07 -4.01 9.68
C LEU A 419 -7.03 -5.50 10.03
N ALA A 420 -6.45 -5.86 11.18
CA ALA A 420 -6.33 -7.25 11.62
C ALA A 420 -7.71 -7.89 11.86
N TYR A 421 -8.66 -7.15 12.46
CA TYR A 421 -10.04 -7.64 12.60
C TYR A 421 -10.76 -7.83 11.27
N GLY A 422 -10.54 -6.93 10.31
CA GLY A 422 -11.10 -7.07 8.97
C GLY A 422 -10.62 -8.34 8.26
N ASP A 423 -9.33 -8.68 8.42
CA ASP A 423 -8.82 -9.95 7.91
C ASP A 423 -9.38 -11.15 8.67
N LEU A 424 -9.55 -11.05 10.00
CA LEU A 424 -10.06 -12.15 10.84
C LEU A 424 -11.51 -12.51 10.48
N ALA A 425 -12.29 -11.52 10.03
CA ALA A 425 -13.65 -11.73 9.55
C ALA A 425 -13.73 -12.70 8.36
N ASN A 426 -12.66 -12.85 7.57
CA ASN A 426 -12.60 -13.83 6.47
C ASN A 426 -12.38 -15.28 6.95
N TYR A 427 -12.05 -15.48 8.23
CA TYR A 427 -11.79 -16.78 8.83
C TYR A 427 -12.91 -17.23 9.77
N GLN A 428 -13.41 -16.34 10.63
CA GLN A 428 -14.44 -16.67 11.61
C GLN A 428 -15.25 -15.44 12.05
N GLU A 429 -16.47 -15.69 12.53
CA GLU A 429 -17.34 -14.68 13.16
C GLU A 429 -17.39 -13.35 12.39
N ALA A 430 -17.63 -13.43 11.08
CA ALA A 430 -17.44 -12.31 10.14
C ALA A 430 -18.11 -11.00 10.58
N GLU A 431 -19.40 -11.05 10.92
CA GLU A 431 -20.16 -9.88 11.40
C GLU A 431 -19.49 -9.22 12.61
N LYS A 432 -19.22 -9.98 13.68
CA LYS A 432 -18.60 -9.46 14.92
C LYS A 432 -17.20 -8.89 14.69
N ASN A 433 -16.41 -9.51 13.82
CA ASN A 433 -15.06 -9.01 13.53
C ASN A 433 -15.09 -7.75 12.66
N TRP A 434 -16.05 -7.63 11.73
CA TRP A 434 -16.28 -6.36 11.03
C TRP A 434 -16.78 -5.26 11.97
N GLU A 435 -17.63 -5.56 12.96
CA GLU A 435 -18.02 -4.62 14.01
C GLU A 435 -16.81 -4.12 14.81
N LYS A 436 -15.93 -5.03 15.25
CA LYS A 436 -14.69 -4.65 15.94
C LYS A 436 -13.75 -3.82 15.06
N SER A 437 -13.67 -4.13 13.76
CA SER A 437 -12.91 -3.35 12.78
C SER A 437 -13.43 -1.91 12.68
N VAL A 438 -14.76 -1.75 12.56
CA VAL A 438 -15.42 -0.43 12.57
C VAL A 438 -15.11 0.34 13.85
N MET A 439 -15.26 -0.29 15.03
CA MET A 439 -14.97 0.36 16.32
C MET A 439 -13.51 0.83 16.41
N ALA A 440 -12.56 -0.01 16.02
CA ALA A 440 -11.14 0.32 16.06
C ALA A 440 -10.80 1.50 15.13
N TYR A 441 -11.35 1.54 13.91
CA TYR A 441 -11.13 2.68 13.01
C TYR A 441 -11.79 3.97 13.52
N GLN A 442 -12.99 3.88 14.10
CA GLN A 442 -13.65 5.03 14.71
C GLN A 442 -12.82 5.59 15.87
N GLU A 443 -12.29 4.73 16.74
CA GLU A 443 -11.37 5.11 17.81
C GLU A 443 -10.11 5.79 17.26
N ALA A 444 -9.48 5.22 16.23
CA ALA A 444 -8.29 5.82 15.61
C ALA A 444 -8.55 7.25 15.10
N ILE A 445 -9.68 7.46 14.42
CA ILE A 445 -10.08 8.75 13.86
C ILE A 445 -10.24 9.84 14.93
N LEU A 446 -10.62 9.49 16.16
CA LEU A 446 -10.79 10.47 17.25
C LEU A 446 -9.47 11.14 17.68
N TYR A 447 -8.34 10.46 17.49
CA TYR A 447 -7.02 10.90 17.94
C TYR A 447 -6.08 11.28 16.78
N LEU A 448 -6.52 11.13 15.53
CA LEU A 448 -5.76 11.57 14.35
C LEU A 448 -6.06 13.05 14.05
N ASP A 449 -5.06 13.91 14.24
CA ASP A 449 -5.14 15.30 13.82
C ASP A 449 -5.21 15.43 12.29
N THR A 450 -6.21 16.17 11.80
CA THR A 450 -6.50 16.30 10.36
C THR A 450 -5.48 17.12 9.57
N VAL A 451 -4.55 17.82 10.25
CA VAL A 451 -3.52 18.66 9.62
C VAL A 451 -2.18 17.93 9.64
N THR A 452 -1.75 17.43 10.79
CA THR A 452 -0.46 16.75 10.94
C THR A 452 -0.50 15.30 10.46
N HIS A 453 -1.66 14.63 10.54
CA HIS A 453 -1.84 13.23 10.13
C HIS A 453 -2.79 13.06 8.95
N THR A 454 -2.84 14.06 8.05
CA THR A 454 -3.77 14.11 6.92
C THR A 454 -3.91 12.78 6.15
N GLN A 455 -2.80 12.16 5.73
CA GLN A 455 -2.82 10.90 4.97
C GLN A 455 -3.32 9.71 5.80
N ASP A 456 -2.93 9.64 7.07
CA ASP A 456 -3.34 8.58 7.99
C ASP A 456 -4.82 8.70 8.35
N TYR A 457 -5.32 9.92 8.55
CA TYR A 457 -6.73 10.20 8.74
C TYR A 457 -7.55 9.76 7.53
N ALA A 458 -7.12 10.14 6.33
CA ALA A 458 -7.83 9.83 5.09
C ALA A 458 -7.82 8.33 4.74
N SER A 459 -6.69 7.65 4.94
CA SER A 459 -6.59 6.19 4.75
C SER A 459 -7.42 5.42 5.77
N THR A 460 -7.46 5.88 7.03
CA THR A 460 -8.30 5.29 8.08
C THR A 460 -9.78 5.45 7.76
N LEU A 461 -10.21 6.61 7.24
CA LEU A 461 -11.58 6.83 6.76
C LEU A 461 -11.94 5.90 5.59
N ASN A 462 -11.02 5.72 4.62
CA ASN A 462 -11.24 4.77 3.53
C ASN A 462 -11.40 3.33 4.07
N ASN A 463 -10.57 2.92 5.03
CA ASN A 463 -10.67 1.59 5.63
C ASN A 463 -11.95 1.41 6.46
N LEU A 464 -12.37 2.45 7.19
CA LEU A 464 -13.67 2.48 7.88
C LEU A 464 -14.82 2.29 6.88
N GLY A 465 -14.75 2.98 5.73
CA GLY A 465 -15.74 2.80 4.66
C GLY A 465 -15.80 1.36 4.15
N ALA A 466 -14.64 0.72 3.98
CA ALA A 466 -14.56 -0.68 3.56
C ALA A 466 -15.09 -1.64 4.63
N ALA A 467 -14.82 -1.38 5.92
CA ALA A 467 -15.34 -2.17 7.02
C ALA A 467 -16.88 -2.09 7.10
N TYR A 468 -17.44 -0.88 6.96
CA TYR A 468 -18.89 -0.71 6.87
C TYR A 468 -19.50 -1.42 5.64
N TRP A 469 -18.87 -1.30 4.48
CA TRP A 469 -19.34 -1.97 3.27
C TRP A 469 -19.37 -3.49 3.43
N ASN A 470 -18.36 -4.09 4.08
CA ASN A 470 -18.36 -5.52 4.39
C ASN A 470 -19.42 -5.89 5.43
N LEU A 471 -19.60 -5.09 6.48
CA LEU A 471 -20.61 -5.34 7.52
C LEU A 471 -22.05 -5.31 6.96
N ALA A 472 -22.30 -4.46 5.96
CA ALA A 472 -23.59 -4.37 5.26
C ALA A 472 -24.03 -5.69 4.61
N GLN A 473 -23.10 -6.62 4.33
CA GLN A 473 -23.40 -7.92 3.75
C GLN A 473 -24.00 -8.91 4.77
N TYR A 474 -23.95 -8.58 6.06
CA TYR A 474 -24.40 -9.44 7.16
C TYR A 474 -25.61 -8.86 7.89
N THR A 475 -25.56 -7.58 8.22
CA THR A 475 -26.58 -6.92 9.05
C THR A 475 -26.81 -5.50 8.58
N GLN A 476 -27.97 -4.92 8.92
CA GLN A 476 -28.31 -3.50 8.77
C GLN A 476 -27.79 -2.85 7.45
N ALA A 477 -27.98 -3.53 6.32
CA ALA A 477 -27.31 -3.21 5.06
C ALA A 477 -27.39 -1.73 4.66
N VAL A 478 -28.58 -1.13 4.75
CA VAL A 478 -28.80 0.28 4.42
C VAL A 478 -27.99 1.21 5.31
N ALA A 479 -28.01 1.00 6.63
CA ALA A 479 -27.31 1.86 7.58
C ALA A 479 -25.80 1.79 7.40
N HIS A 480 -25.24 0.59 7.23
CA HIS A 480 -23.82 0.41 7.01
C HIS A 480 -23.36 0.92 5.63
N LEU A 481 -24.15 0.76 4.57
CA LEU A 481 -23.83 1.36 3.27
C LEU A 481 -23.83 2.90 3.32
N GLN A 482 -24.74 3.51 4.08
CA GLN A 482 -24.70 4.95 4.36
C GLN A 482 -23.46 5.36 5.15
N GLY A 483 -23.06 4.56 6.15
CA GLY A 483 -21.79 4.73 6.87
C GLY A 483 -20.57 4.65 5.94
N ALA A 484 -20.56 3.69 5.02
CA ALA A 484 -19.51 3.54 4.02
C ALA A 484 -19.40 4.76 3.11
N ILE A 485 -20.52 5.21 2.55
CA ILE A 485 -20.58 6.42 1.71
C ILE A 485 -20.06 7.63 2.49
N SER A 486 -20.51 7.82 3.74
CA SER A 486 -20.07 8.95 4.58
C SER A 486 -18.56 8.94 4.82
N ALA A 487 -17.99 7.78 5.17
CA ALA A 487 -16.57 7.63 5.42
C ALA A 487 -15.73 7.88 4.15
N TYR A 488 -16.14 7.32 3.00
CA TYR A 488 -15.46 7.55 1.74
C TYR A 488 -15.58 8.99 1.24
N THR A 489 -16.73 9.64 1.38
CA THR A 489 -16.90 11.06 1.02
C THR A 489 -15.95 11.94 1.85
N LYS A 490 -15.86 11.70 3.17
CA LYS A 490 -14.89 12.41 4.02
C LYS A 490 -13.44 12.12 3.62
N ALA A 491 -13.11 10.89 3.23
CA ALA A 491 -11.76 10.53 2.81
C ALA A 491 -11.33 11.29 1.55
N ILE A 492 -12.25 11.51 0.59
CA ILE A 492 -11.96 12.22 -0.66
C ILE A 492 -11.49 13.65 -0.44
N ASP A 493 -11.96 14.34 0.59
CA ASP A 493 -11.58 15.74 0.87
C ASP A 493 -10.07 15.91 1.11
N TYR A 494 -9.36 14.82 1.42
CA TYR A 494 -7.93 14.81 1.72
C TYR A 494 -7.04 14.21 0.61
N PHE A 495 -7.64 13.59 -0.41
CA PHE A 495 -6.92 13.10 -1.57
C PHE A 495 -7.29 13.94 -2.78
N THR A 496 -6.33 14.70 -3.32
CA THR A 496 -6.54 15.41 -4.59
C THR A 496 -5.91 14.65 -5.74
N PRO A 497 -6.52 14.69 -6.93
CA PRO A 497 -5.97 13.99 -8.09
C PRO A 497 -4.62 14.54 -8.57
N GLU A 498 -4.24 15.76 -8.16
CA GLU A 498 -2.95 16.37 -8.48
C GLU A 498 -1.79 15.77 -7.66
N ILE A 499 -2.07 15.31 -6.43
CA ILE A 499 -1.06 14.80 -5.51
C ILE A 499 -1.05 13.27 -5.53
N GLU A 500 -2.24 12.64 -5.40
CA GLU A 500 -2.37 11.18 -5.26
C GLU A 500 -3.50 10.63 -6.14
N PRO A 501 -3.35 10.65 -7.48
CA PRO A 501 -4.42 10.32 -8.42
C PRO A 501 -4.98 8.90 -8.25
N LEU A 502 -4.14 7.92 -7.87
CA LEU A 502 -4.58 6.54 -7.69
C LEU A 502 -5.36 6.30 -6.39
N ASN A 503 -5.01 7.00 -5.30
CA ASN A 503 -5.75 6.92 -4.04
C ASN A 503 -7.11 7.61 -4.17
N TYR A 504 -7.13 8.79 -4.80
CA TYR A 504 -8.38 9.47 -5.15
C TYR A 504 -9.30 8.57 -5.99
N ALA A 505 -8.78 7.98 -7.07
CA ALA A 505 -9.57 7.08 -7.92
C ALA A 505 -10.00 5.79 -7.22
N MET A 506 -9.22 5.31 -6.24
CA MET A 506 -9.63 4.18 -5.41
C MET A 506 -10.86 4.50 -4.58
N ILE A 507 -10.88 5.64 -3.91
CA ILE A 507 -12.02 6.02 -3.08
C ILE A 507 -13.24 6.31 -3.95
N GLN A 508 -13.06 6.94 -5.12
CA GLN A 508 -14.14 7.11 -6.10
C GLN A 508 -14.74 5.78 -6.55
N ASN A 509 -13.92 4.78 -6.87
CA ASN A 509 -14.43 3.44 -7.17
C ASN A 509 -15.18 2.82 -5.97
N ASN A 510 -14.67 2.97 -4.75
CA ASN A 510 -15.31 2.42 -3.56
C ASN A 510 -16.66 3.11 -3.26
N LEU A 511 -16.76 4.43 -3.48
CA LEU A 511 -18.03 5.15 -3.47
C LEU A 511 -18.99 4.60 -4.51
N GLY A 512 -18.52 4.35 -5.73
CA GLY A 512 -19.34 3.74 -6.77
C GLY A 512 -19.93 2.40 -6.34
N ILE A 513 -19.12 1.55 -5.71
CA ILE A 513 -19.57 0.25 -5.18
C ILE A 513 -20.61 0.44 -4.08
N ALA A 514 -20.37 1.35 -3.13
CA ALA A 514 -21.30 1.59 -2.03
C ALA A 514 -22.65 2.15 -2.51
N TYR A 515 -22.64 3.09 -3.46
CA TYR A 515 -23.85 3.61 -4.10
C TYR A 515 -24.61 2.53 -4.87
N TRP A 516 -23.91 1.70 -5.66
CA TRP A 516 -24.52 0.62 -6.42
C TRP A 516 -25.17 -0.42 -5.49
N ASN A 517 -24.50 -0.80 -4.40
CA ASN A 517 -25.07 -1.69 -3.39
C ASN A 517 -26.31 -1.08 -2.72
N LEU A 518 -26.25 0.20 -2.33
CA LEU A 518 -27.38 0.87 -1.66
C LEU A 518 -28.61 0.95 -2.56
N ALA A 519 -28.41 1.15 -3.87
CA ALA A 519 -29.48 1.16 -4.85
C ALA A 519 -30.31 -0.14 -4.86
N GLN A 520 -29.70 -1.28 -4.53
CA GLN A 520 -30.41 -2.57 -4.49
C GLN A 520 -31.44 -2.65 -3.35
N PHE A 521 -31.29 -1.82 -2.30
CA PHE A 521 -32.17 -1.80 -1.14
C PHE A 521 -33.19 -0.66 -1.16
N GLN A 522 -32.98 0.37 -1.98
CA GLN A 522 -33.83 1.56 -2.02
C GLN A 522 -34.47 1.73 -3.39
N GLN A 523 -35.61 1.08 -3.61
CA GLN A 523 -36.29 1.08 -4.92
C GLN A 523 -36.62 2.50 -5.41
N GLU A 524 -37.10 3.39 -4.53
CA GLU A 524 -37.51 4.75 -4.89
C GLU A 524 -36.35 5.65 -5.32
N SER A 525 -35.14 5.45 -4.77
CA SER A 525 -33.95 6.25 -5.09
C SER A 525 -32.91 5.48 -5.92
N SER A 526 -33.24 4.25 -6.34
CA SER A 526 -32.32 3.31 -7.00
C SER A 526 -31.66 3.93 -8.23
N GLU A 527 -32.43 4.56 -9.11
CA GLU A 527 -31.91 5.19 -10.32
C GLU A 527 -30.87 6.27 -9.98
N THR A 528 -31.21 7.19 -9.06
CA THR A 528 -30.31 8.26 -8.63
C THR A 528 -29.03 7.72 -8.00
N LEU A 529 -29.12 6.67 -7.19
CA LEU A 529 -27.97 6.03 -6.57
C LEU A 529 -27.07 5.33 -7.61
N MET A 530 -27.67 4.64 -8.59
CA MET A 530 -26.91 4.03 -9.69
C MET A 530 -26.25 5.08 -10.58
N LEU A 531 -26.88 6.23 -10.83
CA LEU A 531 -26.24 7.34 -11.56
C LEU A 531 -25.05 7.92 -10.78
N LYS A 532 -25.16 8.09 -9.46
CA LYS A 532 -24.01 8.46 -8.61
C LYS A 532 -22.88 7.41 -8.68
N ALA A 533 -23.22 6.13 -8.77
CA ALA A 533 -22.23 5.08 -8.96
C ALA A 533 -21.51 5.20 -10.31
N VAL A 534 -22.25 5.45 -11.40
CA VAL A 534 -21.68 5.70 -12.73
C VAL A 534 -20.70 6.88 -12.70
N ASP A 535 -21.10 8.01 -12.10
CA ASP A 535 -20.26 9.19 -12.01
C ASP A 535 -18.95 8.90 -11.25
N ALA A 536 -19.05 8.22 -10.10
CA ALA A 536 -17.89 7.85 -9.31
C ALA A 536 -16.94 6.89 -10.04
N TYR A 537 -17.46 5.90 -10.78
CA TYR A 537 -16.64 5.00 -11.60
C TYR A 537 -15.98 5.72 -12.77
N LEU A 538 -16.70 6.60 -13.46
CA LEU A 538 -16.14 7.40 -14.56
C LEU A 538 -15.05 8.34 -14.05
N GLU A 539 -15.23 8.93 -12.87
CA GLU A 539 -14.22 9.74 -12.21
C GLU A 539 -12.96 8.93 -11.88
N ALA A 540 -13.14 7.73 -11.32
CA ALA A 540 -12.03 6.81 -11.04
C ALA A 540 -11.26 6.42 -12.32
N LEU A 541 -11.96 6.19 -13.43
CA LEU A 541 -11.37 5.78 -14.72
C LEU A 541 -10.54 6.88 -15.41
N LYS A 542 -10.65 8.14 -14.98
CA LYS A 542 -9.73 9.20 -15.45
C LYS A 542 -8.28 8.94 -15.03
N TYR A 543 -8.08 8.25 -13.90
CA TYR A 543 -6.75 8.00 -13.32
C TYR A 543 -6.38 6.51 -13.31
N ARG A 544 -7.37 5.63 -13.24
CA ARG A 544 -7.19 4.17 -13.41
C ARG A 544 -7.24 3.83 -14.90
N THR A 545 -6.12 4.02 -15.59
CA THR A 545 -5.99 3.66 -17.02
C THR A 545 -5.35 2.28 -17.20
N PRO A 546 -5.47 1.65 -18.39
CA PRO A 546 -4.79 0.39 -18.69
C PRO A 546 -3.27 0.45 -18.53
N GLU A 547 -2.67 1.62 -18.73
CA GLU A 547 -1.22 1.83 -18.66
C GLU A 547 -0.72 2.05 -17.22
N ILE A 548 -1.54 2.72 -16.39
CA ILE A 548 -1.14 3.12 -15.02
C ILE A 548 -1.53 2.05 -14.00
N ALA A 549 -2.76 1.53 -14.08
CA ALA A 549 -3.33 0.61 -13.10
C ALA A 549 -4.27 -0.41 -13.77
N PRO A 550 -3.76 -1.33 -14.61
CA PRO A 550 -4.56 -2.20 -15.47
C PRO A 550 -5.60 -3.04 -14.70
N LEU A 551 -5.20 -3.70 -13.61
CA LEU A 551 -6.12 -4.53 -12.81
C LEU A 551 -7.24 -3.70 -12.19
N ALA A 552 -6.91 -2.54 -11.62
CA ALA A 552 -7.90 -1.64 -11.03
C ALA A 552 -8.81 -1.00 -12.09
N CYS A 553 -8.27 -0.68 -13.27
CA CYS A 553 -9.02 -0.22 -14.44
C CYS A 553 -10.04 -1.27 -14.87
N ALA A 554 -9.61 -2.53 -15.06
CA ALA A 554 -10.48 -3.63 -15.45
C ALA A 554 -11.62 -3.85 -14.44
N ALA A 555 -11.31 -3.87 -13.14
CA ALA A 555 -12.32 -4.01 -12.09
C ALA A 555 -13.34 -2.85 -12.09
N THR A 556 -12.86 -1.61 -12.22
CA THR A 556 -13.73 -0.42 -12.27
C THR A 556 -14.64 -0.46 -13.50
N LYS A 557 -14.13 -0.89 -14.66
CA LYS A 557 -14.92 -1.06 -15.89
C LYS A 557 -15.95 -2.19 -15.78
N ASN A 558 -15.62 -3.30 -15.11
CA ASN A 558 -16.58 -4.35 -14.81
C ASN A 558 -17.74 -3.84 -13.92
N ASN A 559 -17.43 -3.06 -12.90
CA ASN A 559 -18.43 -2.47 -12.01
C ASN A 559 -19.32 -1.47 -12.76
N LEU A 560 -18.71 -0.65 -13.63
CA LEU A 560 -19.43 0.27 -14.50
C LEU A 560 -20.37 -0.46 -15.47
N GLY A 561 -19.91 -1.55 -16.11
CA GLY A 561 -20.74 -2.37 -16.99
C GLY A 561 -21.95 -2.96 -16.27
N THR A 562 -21.74 -3.44 -15.05
CA THR A 562 -22.81 -3.95 -14.18
C THR A 562 -23.83 -2.87 -13.84
N THR A 563 -23.36 -1.68 -13.49
CA THR A 563 -24.24 -0.55 -13.18
C THR A 563 -25.08 -0.14 -14.39
N TYR A 564 -24.49 -0.05 -15.58
CA TYR A 564 -25.24 0.23 -16.81
C TYR A 564 -26.27 -0.84 -17.16
N TRP A 565 -25.95 -2.12 -16.96
CA TRP A 565 -26.90 -3.21 -17.20
C TRP A 565 -28.12 -3.11 -16.27
N TYR A 566 -27.91 -2.79 -14.99
CA TYR A 566 -29.00 -2.65 -14.02
C TYR A 566 -29.82 -1.38 -14.30
N LEU A 567 -29.17 -0.27 -14.63
CA LEU A 567 -29.86 0.95 -15.08
C LEU A 567 -30.74 0.67 -16.30
N ALA A 568 -30.22 -0.02 -17.32
CA ALA A 568 -30.97 -0.36 -18.53
C ALA A 568 -32.30 -1.05 -18.20
N LYS A 569 -32.28 -1.99 -17.23
CA LYS A 569 -33.49 -2.69 -16.79
C LYS A 569 -34.53 -1.81 -16.11
N GLN A 570 -34.15 -0.67 -15.54
CA GLN A 570 -35.05 0.26 -14.86
C GLN A 570 -35.70 1.27 -15.81
N PHE A 571 -35.01 1.67 -16.89
CA PHE A 571 -35.56 2.64 -17.84
C PHE A 571 -36.59 2.01 -18.78
N GLU A 572 -37.81 2.56 -18.83
CA GLU A 572 -38.87 2.10 -19.76
C GLU A 572 -38.62 2.51 -21.22
N GLU A 573 -37.95 3.64 -21.45
CA GLU A 573 -37.71 4.16 -22.79
C GLU A 573 -36.71 3.27 -23.57
N HIS A 574 -37.20 2.61 -24.61
CA HIS A 574 -36.42 1.65 -25.42
C HIS A 574 -35.11 2.24 -25.94
N GLN A 575 -35.10 3.52 -26.38
CA GLN A 575 -33.89 4.15 -26.91
C GLN A 575 -32.80 4.30 -25.84
N ILE A 576 -33.15 4.79 -24.65
CA ILE A 576 -32.23 4.98 -23.53
C ILE A 576 -31.74 3.61 -23.04
N ARG A 577 -32.65 2.65 -22.86
CA ARG A 577 -32.33 1.29 -22.45
C ARG A 577 -31.32 0.62 -23.39
N ASN A 578 -31.54 0.72 -24.70
CA ASN A 578 -30.64 0.15 -25.70
C ASN A 578 -29.25 0.80 -25.65
N GLN A 579 -29.18 2.13 -25.47
CA GLN A 579 -27.91 2.84 -25.27
C GLN A 579 -27.16 2.35 -24.03
N LEU A 580 -27.87 2.15 -22.90
CA LEU A 580 -27.28 1.64 -21.66
C LEU A 580 -26.76 0.20 -21.82
N PHE A 581 -27.46 -0.68 -22.53
CA PHE A 581 -26.92 -2.01 -22.84
C PHE A 581 -25.67 -1.97 -23.70
N HIS A 582 -25.60 -1.06 -24.69
CA HIS A 582 -24.37 -0.85 -25.46
C HIS A 582 -23.22 -0.33 -24.60
N GLN A 583 -23.49 0.59 -23.66
CA GLN A 583 -22.49 1.07 -22.70
C GLN A 583 -22.01 -0.05 -21.76
N ALA A 584 -22.93 -0.92 -21.30
CA ALA A 584 -22.58 -2.10 -20.51
C ALA A 584 -21.62 -3.02 -21.27
N ILE A 585 -21.96 -3.37 -22.53
CA ILE A 585 -21.13 -4.20 -23.40
C ILE A 585 -19.75 -3.58 -23.60
N ALA A 586 -19.67 -2.27 -23.87
CA ALA A 586 -18.41 -1.58 -24.07
C ALA A 586 -17.51 -1.66 -22.82
N ALA A 587 -18.07 -1.30 -21.65
CA ALA A 587 -17.34 -1.33 -20.39
C ALA A 587 -16.84 -2.75 -20.04
N TYR A 588 -17.69 -3.76 -20.18
CA TYR A 588 -17.30 -5.15 -19.94
C TYR A 588 -16.25 -5.65 -20.95
N SER A 589 -16.39 -5.30 -22.23
CA SER A 589 -15.44 -5.73 -23.26
C SER A 589 -14.05 -5.13 -23.04
N GLU A 590 -13.99 -3.88 -22.60
CA GLU A 590 -12.74 -3.24 -22.21
C GLU A 590 -12.16 -3.86 -20.92
N ALA A 591 -12.99 -4.23 -19.94
CA ALA A 591 -12.53 -4.95 -18.75
C ALA A 591 -11.90 -6.30 -19.11
N VAL A 592 -12.56 -7.08 -19.98
CA VAL A 592 -12.07 -8.36 -20.49
C VAL A 592 -10.74 -8.17 -21.25
N SER A 593 -10.67 -7.20 -22.16
CA SER A 593 -9.48 -6.94 -22.96
C SER A 593 -8.25 -6.65 -22.11
N ILE A 594 -8.42 -6.00 -20.95
CA ILE A 594 -7.32 -5.75 -20.02
C ILE A 594 -7.02 -7.01 -19.21
N ALA A 595 -8.05 -7.63 -18.62
CA ALA A 595 -7.93 -8.78 -17.71
C ALA A 595 -7.34 -10.04 -18.35
N GLN A 596 -7.53 -10.26 -19.66
CA GLN A 596 -7.00 -11.42 -20.38
C GLN A 596 -5.46 -11.53 -20.36
N HIS A 597 -4.75 -10.46 -20.01
CA HIS A 597 -3.29 -10.46 -19.90
C HIS A 597 -2.77 -10.88 -18.52
N PHE A 598 -3.68 -11.16 -17.57
CA PHE A 598 -3.35 -11.47 -16.17
C PHE A 598 -3.82 -12.88 -15.79
N SER A 599 -3.21 -13.45 -14.76
CA SER A 599 -3.68 -14.72 -14.21
C SER A 599 -5.00 -14.54 -13.45
N PRO A 600 -5.88 -15.55 -13.40
CA PRO A 600 -7.13 -15.46 -12.65
C PRO A 600 -6.95 -15.11 -11.16
N SER A 601 -5.83 -15.51 -10.56
CA SER A 601 -5.50 -15.20 -9.15
C SER A 601 -5.17 -13.74 -8.88
N GLU A 602 -4.86 -12.95 -9.92
CA GLU A 602 -4.59 -11.51 -9.81
C GLU A 602 -5.85 -10.66 -9.97
N LEU A 603 -6.94 -11.24 -10.48
CA LEU A 603 -8.20 -10.53 -10.71
C LEU A 603 -9.02 -10.45 -9.43
N THR A 604 -9.66 -9.30 -9.21
CA THR A 604 -10.59 -9.07 -8.09
C THR A 604 -12.04 -9.34 -8.45
N PHE A 605 -12.30 -9.84 -9.66
CA PHE A 605 -13.62 -10.15 -10.18
C PHE A 605 -13.56 -11.42 -11.06
N ASP A 606 -14.70 -12.10 -11.19
CA ASP A 606 -14.81 -13.32 -11.99
C ASP A 606 -14.95 -12.98 -13.49
N LEU A 607 -13.90 -13.25 -14.26
CA LEU A 607 -13.87 -13.04 -15.70
C LEU A 607 -14.94 -13.86 -16.45
N LEU A 608 -15.31 -15.04 -15.95
CA LEU A 608 -16.31 -15.91 -16.56
C LEU A 608 -17.71 -15.32 -16.41
N ALA A 609 -18.01 -14.76 -15.24
CA ALA A 609 -19.22 -13.98 -15.02
C ALA A 609 -19.30 -12.75 -15.95
N VAL A 610 -18.17 -12.08 -16.22
CA VAL A 610 -18.14 -10.94 -17.16
C VAL A 610 -18.52 -11.37 -18.58
N TYR A 611 -18.00 -12.51 -19.07
CA TYR A 611 -18.42 -13.03 -20.37
C TYR A 611 -19.93 -13.30 -20.41
N ASN A 612 -20.49 -13.90 -19.37
CA ASN A 612 -21.94 -14.10 -19.29
C ASN A 612 -22.73 -12.78 -19.29
N ASN A 613 -22.24 -11.76 -18.58
CA ASN A 613 -22.89 -10.45 -18.53
C ASN A 613 -22.88 -9.75 -19.90
N ILE A 614 -21.78 -9.87 -20.66
CA ILE A 614 -21.72 -9.40 -22.06
C ILE A 614 -22.75 -10.15 -22.91
N GLY A 615 -22.77 -11.48 -22.82
CA GLY A 615 -23.71 -12.30 -23.58
C GLY A 615 -25.17 -11.96 -23.28
N LEU A 616 -25.49 -11.74 -22.00
CA LEU A 616 -26.80 -11.29 -21.55
C LEU A 616 -27.19 -9.92 -22.11
N ALA A 617 -26.27 -8.96 -22.15
CA ALA A 617 -26.55 -7.63 -22.69
C ALA A 617 -26.84 -7.70 -24.21
N TYR A 618 -26.05 -8.46 -24.97
CA TYR A 618 -26.34 -8.71 -26.39
C TYR A 618 -27.68 -9.41 -26.61
N TYR A 619 -27.99 -10.40 -25.78
CA TYR A 619 -29.28 -11.09 -25.82
C TYR A 619 -30.45 -10.12 -25.57
N GLN A 620 -30.35 -9.26 -24.55
CA GLN A 620 -31.42 -8.32 -24.21
C GLN A 620 -31.68 -7.30 -25.32
N ILE A 621 -30.63 -6.76 -25.95
CA ILE A 621 -30.76 -5.87 -27.10
C ILE A 621 -31.65 -6.50 -28.18
N VAL A 622 -31.51 -7.79 -28.43
CA VAL A 622 -32.31 -8.49 -29.45
C VAL A 622 -33.73 -8.76 -28.98
N ILE A 623 -33.93 -9.17 -27.73
CA ILE A 623 -35.27 -9.47 -27.22
C ILE A 623 -36.16 -8.23 -27.26
N GLU A 624 -35.60 -7.06 -26.92
CA GLU A 624 -36.32 -5.80 -26.87
C GLU A 624 -36.48 -5.12 -28.23
N ALA A 625 -35.71 -5.57 -29.24
CA ALA A 625 -35.71 -4.97 -30.56
C ALA A 625 -37.10 -4.99 -31.22
N ASN A 626 -37.57 -3.81 -31.63
CA ASN A 626 -38.80 -3.62 -32.41
C ASN A 626 -38.77 -4.42 -33.73
N ILE A 627 -39.94 -4.81 -34.24
CA ILE A 627 -40.10 -5.61 -35.48
C ILE A 627 -39.41 -4.97 -36.70
N THR A 628 -39.23 -3.65 -36.70
CA THR A 628 -38.64 -2.86 -37.79
C THR A 628 -37.11 -2.76 -37.77
N SER A 629 -36.45 -3.29 -36.75
CA SER A 629 -34.99 -3.19 -36.63
C SER A 629 -34.25 -4.21 -37.50
N ASP A 630 -33.03 -3.86 -37.90
CA ASP A 630 -32.24 -4.62 -38.85
C ASP A 630 -32.01 -6.07 -38.37
N LYS A 631 -32.52 -7.02 -39.15
CA LYS A 631 -32.48 -8.46 -38.83
C LYS A 631 -31.06 -8.99 -38.83
N ASP A 632 -30.18 -8.46 -39.68
CA ASP A 632 -28.79 -8.92 -39.76
C ASP A 632 -28.01 -8.49 -38.52
N SER A 633 -28.17 -7.24 -38.08
CA SER A 633 -27.62 -6.74 -36.81
C SER A 633 -28.15 -7.51 -35.59
N GLN A 634 -29.45 -7.78 -35.53
CA GLN A 634 -30.02 -8.59 -34.44
C GLN A 634 -29.47 -10.03 -34.43
N MET A 635 -29.29 -10.63 -35.60
CA MET A 635 -28.71 -11.97 -35.71
C MET A 635 -27.26 -11.97 -35.22
N SER A 636 -26.46 -10.98 -35.62
CA SER A 636 -25.08 -10.82 -35.15
C SER A 636 -24.99 -10.63 -33.63
N ASN A 637 -25.94 -9.91 -33.03
CA ASN A 637 -26.04 -9.79 -31.57
C ASN A 637 -26.37 -11.13 -30.89
N LEU A 638 -27.29 -11.95 -31.42
CA LEU A 638 -27.53 -13.30 -30.86
C LEU A 638 -26.33 -14.23 -31.02
N GLU A 639 -25.60 -14.12 -32.13
CA GLU A 639 -24.37 -14.88 -32.33
C GLU A 639 -23.30 -14.47 -31.31
N SER A 640 -23.14 -13.17 -31.07
CA SER A 640 -22.24 -12.64 -30.05
C SER A 640 -22.66 -13.11 -28.66
N ALA A 641 -23.96 -13.06 -28.35
CA ALA A 641 -24.50 -13.57 -27.08
C ALA A 641 -24.12 -15.03 -26.85
N LEU A 642 -24.34 -15.88 -27.86
CA LEU A 642 -24.00 -17.30 -27.80
C LEU A 642 -22.49 -17.52 -27.63
N ASP A 643 -21.67 -16.81 -28.42
CA ASP A 643 -20.21 -16.96 -28.39
C ASP A 643 -19.65 -16.59 -27.00
N TYR A 644 -20.15 -15.52 -26.38
CA TYR A 644 -19.74 -15.11 -25.03
C TYR A 644 -20.21 -16.09 -23.93
N HIS A 645 -21.43 -16.63 -24.00
CA HIS A 645 -21.87 -17.67 -23.06
C HIS A 645 -21.04 -18.96 -23.19
N LEU A 646 -20.60 -19.30 -24.41
CA LEU A 646 -19.70 -20.43 -24.64
C LEU A 646 -18.30 -20.16 -24.10
N LEU A 647 -17.78 -18.93 -24.19
CA LEU A 647 -16.51 -18.55 -23.56
C LEU A 647 -16.57 -18.69 -22.03
N ALA A 648 -17.66 -18.24 -21.39
CA ALA A 648 -17.88 -18.46 -19.97
C ALA A 648 -17.86 -19.96 -19.62
N TYR A 649 -18.66 -20.77 -20.33
CA TYR A 649 -18.77 -22.21 -20.09
C TYR A 649 -17.45 -22.97 -20.31
N THR A 650 -16.69 -22.63 -21.35
CA THR A 650 -15.42 -23.29 -21.67
C THR A 650 -14.32 -22.93 -20.66
N GLY A 651 -14.29 -21.69 -20.16
CA GLY A 651 -13.38 -21.30 -19.08
C GLY A 651 -13.69 -22.00 -17.75
N GLU A 652 -14.96 -22.24 -17.44
CA GLU A 652 -15.40 -22.99 -16.25
C GLU A 652 -15.01 -24.49 -16.30
N GLN A 653 -14.68 -25.04 -17.47
CA GLN A 653 -14.19 -26.42 -17.62
C GLN A 653 -12.69 -26.55 -17.32
N GLN A 654 -11.92 -25.48 -17.54
CA GLN A 654 -10.47 -25.48 -17.35
C GLN A 654 -10.07 -25.16 -15.89
N THR A 655 -10.97 -24.55 -15.13
CA THR A 655 -10.79 -24.19 -13.72
C THR A 655 -11.27 -25.33 -12.82
N ASN A 656 -10.34 -26.19 -12.40
CA ASN A 656 -10.59 -27.46 -11.68
C ASN A 656 -10.94 -27.26 -10.17
N ILE A 657 -11.78 -26.29 -9.80
CA ILE A 657 -12.08 -25.91 -8.40
C ILE A 657 -13.57 -26.17 -8.07
N ASN A 658 -13.84 -26.59 -6.83
CA ASN A 658 -15.03 -27.32 -6.37
C ASN A 658 -16.22 -26.43 -5.90
N ILE A 659 -17.43 -27.01 -6.03
CA ILE A 659 -18.76 -26.69 -5.45
C ILE A 659 -19.52 -25.46 -6.01
N ASP A 660 -19.01 -24.22 -5.97
CA ASP A 660 -19.77 -23.05 -6.48
C ASP A 660 -19.85 -22.99 -8.03
N VAL A 661 -18.93 -23.69 -8.70
CA VAL A 661 -18.88 -23.82 -10.16
C VAL A 661 -20.09 -24.58 -10.73
N VAL A 662 -20.78 -25.40 -9.92
CA VAL A 662 -21.93 -26.19 -10.40
C VAL A 662 -23.13 -25.28 -10.70
N GLN A 663 -23.40 -24.29 -9.85
CA GLN A 663 -24.46 -23.31 -10.08
C GLN A 663 -24.09 -22.35 -11.21
N GLY A 664 -22.84 -21.87 -11.27
CA GLY A 664 -22.32 -21.07 -12.39
C GLY A 664 -22.53 -21.77 -13.74
N LYS A 665 -22.10 -23.03 -13.85
CA LYS A 665 -22.31 -23.87 -15.05
C LYS A 665 -23.77 -24.01 -15.42
N GLU A 666 -24.65 -24.23 -14.45
CA GLU A 666 -26.08 -24.36 -14.72
C GLU A 666 -26.69 -23.05 -15.21
N THR A 667 -26.32 -21.91 -14.62
CA THR A 667 -26.78 -20.59 -15.09
C THR A 667 -26.28 -20.29 -16.50
N THR A 668 -25.00 -20.55 -16.80
CA THR A 668 -24.43 -20.40 -18.13
C THR A 668 -25.15 -21.26 -19.17
N VAL A 669 -25.42 -22.53 -18.85
CA VAL A 669 -26.18 -23.44 -19.73
C VAL A 669 -27.60 -22.93 -19.97
N ASN A 670 -28.27 -22.41 -18.95
CA ASN A 670 -29.59 -21.79 -19.09
C ASN A 670 -29.56 -20.57 -20.04
N HIS A 671 -28.51 -19.74 -19.99
CA HIS A 671 -28.34 -18.63 -20.91
C HIS A 671 -28.12 -19.10 -22.36
N ILE A 672 -27.32 -20.15 -22.57
CA ILE A 672 -27.13 -20.78 -23.87
C ILE A 672 -28.47 -21.28 -24.43
N VAL A 673 -29.24 -22.04 -23.64
CA VAL A 673 -30.56 -22.57 -24.04
C VAL A 673 -31.52 -21.44 -24.42
N ARG A 674 -31.59 -20.37 -23.61
CA ARG A 674 -32.42 -19.19 -23.91
C ARG A 674 -32.02 -18.51 -25.21
N THR A 675 -30.73 -18.41 -25.49
CA THR A 675 -30.20 -17.81 -26.73
C THR A 675 -30.55 -18.67 -27.94
N ILE A 676 -30.41 -20.01 -27.84
CA ILE A 676 -30.79 -20.94 -28.91
C ILE A 676 -32.31 -20.90 -29.18
N ARG A 677 -33.14 -20.82 -28.14
CA ARG A 677 -34.60 -20.62 -28.31
C ARG A 677 -34.91 -19.31 -29.03
N ALA A 678 -34.18 -18.23 -28.74
CA ALA A 678 -34.37 -16.96 -29.44
C ALA A 678 -34.05 -17.05 -30.94
N PHE A 679 -33.02 -17.81 -31.34
CA PHE A 679 -32.76 -18.09 -32.76
C PHE A 679 -33.96 -18.77 -33.44
N SER A 680 -34.55 -19.78 -32.79
CA SER A 680 -35.72 -20.49 -33.32
C SER A 680 -36.95 -19.58 -33.40
N ASN A 681 -37.26 -18.88 -32.31
CA ASN A 681 -38.46 -18.07 -32.19
C ASN A 681 -38.46 -16.86 -33.13
N LYS A 682 -37.31 -16.22 -33.35
CA LYS A 682 -37.21 -15.03 -34.21
C LYS A 682 -36.84 -15.34 -35.66
N TYR A 683 -36.09 -16.40 -35.91
CA TYR A 683 -35.48 -16.66 -37.24
C TYR A 683 -35.67 -18.10 -37.77
N GLY A 684 -36.38 -18.95 -37.04
CA GLY A 684 -36.74 -20.30 -37.44
C GLY A 684 -35.66 -21.36 -37.18
N ILE A 685 -36.07 -22.62 -37.38
CA ILE A 685 -35.30 -23.82 -37.03
C ILE A 685 -33.96 -23.91 -37.77
N GLN A 686 -33.87 -23.37 -38.99
CA GLN A 686 -32.60 -23.38 -39.75
C GLN A 686 -31.50 -22.60 -39.01
N ARG A 687 -31.81 -21.43 -38.45
CA ARG A 687 -30.85 -20.64 -37.67
C ARG A 687 -30.57 -21.27 -36.31
N GLN A 688 -31.58 -21.88 -35.69
CA GLN A 688 -31.38 -22.68 -34.48
C GLN A 688 -30.35 -23.80 -34.70
N ASN A 689 -30.43 -24.52 -35.82
CA ASN A 689 -29.49 -25.60 -36.15
C ASN A 689 -28.06 -25.08 -36.36
N LEU A 690 -27.89 -23.90 -36.97
CA LEU A 690 -26.58 -23.26 -37.09
C LEU A 690 -26.00 -22.86 -35.72
N ALA A 691 -26.84 -22.34 -34.83
CA ALA A 691 -26.44 -22.04 -33.45
C ALA A 691 -26.05 -23.32 -32.69
N LEU A 692 -26.83 -24.40 -32.82
CA LEU A 692 -26.54 -25.71 -32.23
C LEU A 692 -25.22 -26.30 -32.75
N ALA A 693 -24.85 -26.04 -34.00
CA ALA A 693 -23.58 -26.51 -34.56
C ALA A 693 -22.34 -25.88 -33.90
N LYS A 694 -22.49 -24.72 -33.23
CA LYS A 694 -21.41 -24.10 -32.44
C LYS A 694 -21.25 -24.71 -31.04
N ILE A 695 -22.21 -25.51 -30.57
CA ILE A 695 -22.21 -26.06 -29.22
C ILE A 695 -21.17 -27.21 -29.10
N PRO A 696 -20.32 -27.21 -28.06
CA PRO A 696 -19.41 -28.32 -27.81
C PRO A 696 -20.14 -29.67 -27.70
N SER A 697 -19.59 -30.71 -28.33
CA SER A 697 -20.23 -32.04 -28.45
C SER A 697 -20.65 -32.66 -27.11
N HIS A 698 -19.88 -32.45 -26.05
CA HIS A 698 -20.17 -32.96 -24.71
C HIS A 698 -21.34 -32.23 -24.02
N LEU A 699 -21.63 -30.97 -24.40
CA LEU A 699 -22.71 -30.17 -23.83
C LEU A 699 -24.02 -30.35 -24.62
N LEU A 700 -23.92 -30.69 -25.91
CA LEU A 700 -25.05 -30.80 -26.82
C LEU A 700 -26.19 -31.71 -26.32
N PRO A 701 -25.96 -32.92 -25.76
CA PRO A 701 -27.04 -33.76 -25.24
C PRO A 701 -27.86 -33.06 -24.14
N LYS A 702 -27.18 -32.35 -23.23
CA LYS A 702 -27.83 -31.62 -22.13
C LYS A 702 -28.64 -30.42 -22.65
N ILE A 703 -28.12 -29.70 -23.65
CA ILE A 703 -28.85 -28.58 -24.25
C ILE A 703 -30.11 -29.08 -24.98
N LEU A 704 -29.99 -30.19 -25.73
CA LEU A 704 -31.12 -30.75 -26.48
C LEU A 704 -32.26 -31.23 -25.57
N THR A 705 -31.98 -31.74 -24.37
CA THR A 705 -33.03 -32.11 -23.41
C THR A 705 -33.72 -30.91 -22.76
N MET A 706 -33.09 -29.73 -22.80
CA MET A 706 -33.59 -28.50 -22.20
C MET A 706 -34.28 -27.56 -23.20
N LEU A 707 -34.16 -27.79 -24.51
CA LEU A 707 -34.78 -27.00 -25.58
C LEU A 707 -36.24 -27.38 -25.76
#